data_AF-A0A2C5ZJ80-F1
#
_entry.id   AF-A0A2C5ZJ80-F1
#
_cell.length_a   1.000
_cell.length_b   1.000
_cell.length_c   1.000
_cell.angle_alpha   90.00
_cell.angle_beta   90.00
_cell.angle_gamma   90.00
#
_symmetry.space_group_name_H-M   'P 1'
#
loop_
_entity.id
_entity.type
_entity.pdbx_description
1 polymer ?
#
loop_
_entity_poly.entity_id
_entity_poly.type
_entity_poly.pdbx_seq_one_letter_code
_entity_poly.pdbx_strand_id
1 'polypeptide(L)'
;MLSSLYRRPVCSLCLARARVLVTGRIASLPLVSGVRLYSPLPTYEPNESRLWQEPPTRGLPIRETLRKWEKENESLGSENLPSDLPPEGELSNCLTRTQTTGAQGLVNLSNRDAGLSQITIGHGQPDEVALASSSADSRIPGNLVELRSIGSRVANLAIYLGYFGGCYHFFSVNGTWMLSMGFPTAFTVTRFAPPHLLDSILDKIPADGTPEVYFDLQSKSLGPKREDGEILMNMMADFRTDANVVYARHIGEIDNIQEIVPRTSDVEYLSLVEIADRILPATWRLGDRSFPPHVLYAVFKGLTSQDIACPSVNAAADCRRPDHLFEIYPQTYSLTVDKVSEMVREYVSDVMSKKPVGSGSAATKLPPNIQLLTTPLLTFIKEAREVVLQSRRHRTPTSCGLIKPSSAVELEKPNFSATSREVLKFLEYWAVYNIFAPECRLHSHGALILRALDLYPDRDLNQATAWLFLQEAGILSPWELPSRFKHRLPGITVDKNGGLSRPPPTAIEESMRPDDIAASYRKDRRNKTVFCIDAASTHLIDDGVSLNRSGLDNVFWIHIHVADPASRLLPNSEFSKYFELLPENVYLPGHFDAMIPSHLGLNSTDPTSQSLVQQFSLRSRGPALTFSAKVTRAGDVLDGEICPSTIGNVVYLDPEDVANFCQQPPPPPLDEKMKRRLSVGTRQQSTWPPRKMDKVDGLTKGQKIDLKILYQLAENIRQKRLSKGAWPHYFPKPSVSVGFEASSGEKPSQGAKLIPADPYIEVGTDLSIHSTVVSSLMVLAGEVAAKWCSQRGIPIPYRRNTKAANNMEEAYEYATEVLYPLIRKGIRPTPQQQHTLTLLTGDIELSPRPGPYFLMGLDMYTKATSPLRRFGDLLVHWQIHAAVEFEQIHHRMLEHNKDDLASILPFTATGLNLPWLKIREKTARRIGNGSLDWTLIALARAWLFEGKKMGRLRFRVRAIWARGLLGQLDLFDVPARLDVEGLGGIRLLKDTKIGDEFEVELVDVNVYSRNAIVRALQYLGGGDG
;
A
#
# COMPACT_ATOMS: atom_id res chain seq x y z
N MET A 1 -11.50 73.40 -9.57
CA MET A 1 -12.00 73.04 -10.92
C MET A 1 -12.95 71.86 -10.74
N LEU A 2 -14.25 72.16 -10.54
CA LEU A 2 -15.35 71.95 -11.51
C LEU A 2 -15.67 70.45 -11.67
N SER A 3 -16.64 69.85 -10.97
CA SER A 3 -18.12 70.03 -10.92
C SER A 3 -18.92 69.21 -11.97
N SER A 4 -19.69 68.25 -11.44
CA SER A 4 -21.12 68.00 -11.72
C SER A 4 -21.57 67.15 -12.92
N LEU A 5 -22.72 66.48 -12.68
CA LEU A 5 -23.75 65.92 -13.60
C LEU A 5 -23.47 64.48 -14.08
N TYR A 6 -24.25 63.45 -13.72
CA TYR A 6 -25.67 63.27 -14.06
C TYR A 6 -26.42 62.28 -13.13
N ARG A 7 -27.71 62.57 -12.89
CA ARG A 7 -28.73 61.70 -12.26
C ARG A 7 -29.71 61.16 -13.33
N ARG A 8 -30.35 60.02 -12.99
CA ARG A 8 -31.68 59.46 -13.38
C ARG A 8 -31.69 58.26 -14.37
N PRO A 9 -32.73 57.40 -14.39
CA PRO A 9 -33.65 56.94 -13.33
C PRO A 9 -33.89 55.40 -13.31
N VAL A 10 -34.41 54.89 -12.19
CA VAL A 10 -34.89 53.50 -12.03
C VAL A 10 -36.28 53.36 -12.66
N CYS A 11 -36.46 52.43 -13.60
CA CYS A 11 -37.74 52.10 -14.22
C CYS A 11 -38.45 50.97 -13.43
N SER A 12 -39.65 51.27 -12.94
CA SER A 12 -40.49 50.44 -12.08
C SER A 12 -41.25 49.31 -12.79
N LEU A 13 -40.95 49.01 -14.06
CA LEU A 13 -41.63 47.95 -14.83
C LEU A 13 -40.95 46.58 -14.79
N CYS A 14 -39.75 46.45 -14.23
CA CYS A 14 -39.00 45.18 -14.20
C CYS A 14 -39.35 44.27 -13.00
N LEU A 15 -40.08 44.75 -11.99
CA LEU A 15 -40.42 43.98 -10.77
C LEU A 15 -41.77 43.26 -10.82
N ALA A 16 -42.58 43.45 -11.87
CA ALA A 16 -43.94 42.91 -11.94
C ALA A 16 -44.10 41.62 -12.79
N ARG A 17 -43.05 41.11 -13.46
CA ARG A 17 -43.14 39.94 -14.35
C ARG A 17 -42.67 38.60 -13.76
N ALA A 18 -42.28 38.56 -12.47
CA ALA A 18 -41.82 37.34 -11.80
C ALA A 18 -42.89 36.63 -10.95
N ARG A 19 -44.17 37.02 -11.03
CA ARG A 19 -45.23 36.54 -10.11
C ARG A 19 -46.45 35.84 -10.73
N VAL A 20 -46.41 35.49 -12.01
CA VAL A 20 -47.49 34.70 -12.63
C VAL A 20 -46.89 33.57 -13.44
N LEU A 21 -46.89 32.36 -12.86
CA LEU A 21 -47.13 31.06 -13.51
C LEU A 21 -46.95 29.94 -12.47
N VAL A 22 -47.81 29.95 -11.44
CA VAL A 22 -48.20 28.75 -10.70
C VAL A 22 -49.64 28.49 -11.12
N THR A 23 -49.89 27.39 -11.83
CA THR A 23 -51.04 26.48 -11.70
C THR A 23 -51.15 25.60 -12.95
N GLY A 24 -50.87 24.31 -12.80
CA GLY A 24 -51.12 23.31 -13.84
C GLY A 24 -50.97 21.90 -13.26
N ARG A 25 -52.05 21.38 -12.66
CA ARG A 25 -52.19 19.96 -12.27
C ARG A 25 -52.21 19.08 -13.52
N ILE A 26 -51.29 18.11 -13.63
CA ILE A 26 -51.47 16.91 -14.48
C ILE A 26 -50.98 15.69 -13.69
N ALA A 27 -51.78 14.62 -13.76
CA ALA A 27 -51.76 13.42 -12.93
C ALA A 27 -50.49 12.56 -13.04
N SER A 28 -50.05 11.99 -11.92
CA SER A 28 -48.97 11.01 -11.83
C SER A 28 -49.54 9.57 -11.78
N LEU A 29 -49.13 8.74 -12.73
CA LEU A 29 -49.06 7.28 -12.63
C LEU A 29 -47.63 6.90 -12.16
N PRO A 30 -47.43 5.85 -11.34
CA PRO A 30 -46.11 5.54 -10.81
C PRO A 30 -45.32 4.69 -11.82
N LEU A 31 -44.22 5.23 -12.33
CA LEU A 31 -43.14 4.45 -12.93
C LEU A 31 -42.00 4.31 -11.92
N VAL A 32 -41.59 3.07 -11.71
CA VAL A 32 -40.55 2.63 -10.79
C VAL A 32 -39.19 3.14 -11.30
N SER A 33 -38.66 4.20 -10.68
CA SER A 33 -37.27 4.64 -10.85
C SER A 33 -36.72 5.16 -9.52
N GLY A 34 -35.76 4.41 -8.98
CA GLY A 34 -35.10 4.65 -7.70
C GLY A 34 -33.97 5.68 -7.78
N VAL A 35 -34.28 6.91 -8.22
CA VAL A 35 -33.39 8.07 -8.05
C VAL A 35 -34.24 9.22 -7.54
N ARG A 36 -34.28 9.41 -6.22
CA ARG A 36 -34.67 10.72 -5.69
C ARG A 36 -33.45 11.62 -5.78
N LEU A 37 -33.44 12.48 -6.80
CA LEU A 37 -32.85 13.82 -6.63
C LEU A 37 -33.36 14.33 -5.29
N TYR A 38 -32.42 14.77 -4.43
CA TYR A 38 -32.64 15.33 -3.11
C TYR A 38 -34.09 15.76 -2.94
N SER A 39 -34.80 15.13 -1.99
CA SER A 39 -36.06 15.67 -1.52
C SER A 39 -35.81 17.17 -1.35
N PRO A 40 -36.55 18.06 -2.03
CA PRO A 40 -36.36 19.48 -1.81
C PRO A 40 -36.42 19.62 -0.29
N LEU A 41 -35.36 20.21 0.29
CA LEU A 41 -35.41 20.70 1.67
C LEU A 41 -36.83 21.22 1.86
N PRO A 42 -37.56 20.81 2.91
CA PRO A 42 -38.91 21.33 3.13
C PRO A 42 -38.77 22.82 2.88
N THR A 43 -39.46 23.30 1.83
CA THR A 43 -39.45 24.73 1.51
C THR A 43 -39.74 25.36 2.84
N TYR A 44 -38.80 26.16 3.33
CA TYR A 44 -39.02 26.96 4.52
C TYR A 44 -40.22 27.82 4.14
N GLU A 45 -41.41 27.33 4.45
CA GLU A 45 -42.62 28.12 4.50
C GLU A 45 -42.31 29.04 5.67
N PRO A 46 -42.03 30.34 5.40
CA PRO A 46 -41.88 31.26 6.49
C PRO A 46 -43.19 31.17 7.23
N ASN A 47 -43.15 30.63 8.44
CA ASN A 47 -44.33 30.56 9.27
C ASN A 47 -44.72 32.03 9.50
N GLU A 48 -45.73 32.52 8.78
CA GLU A 48 -46.16 33.93 8.82
C GLU A 48 -46.60 34.34 10.24
N SER A 49 -46.77 33.37 11.14
CA SER A 49 -47.03 33.56 12.57
C SER A 49 -45.78 33.76 13.45
N ARG A 50 -44.56 33.54 12.95
CA ARG A 50 -43.32 33.95 13.61
C ARG A 50 -42.91 35.32 13.08
N LEU A 51 -43.41 36.36 13.75
CA LEU A 51 -42.83 37.70 13.68
C LEU A 51 -41.31 37.58 13.87
N TRP A 52 -40.55 38.04 12.88
CA TRP A 52 -39.12 38.28 13.05
C TRP A 52 -38.95 39.07 14.34
N GLN A 53 -38.29 38.44 15.33
CA GLN A 53 -38.01 39.09 16.60
C GLN A 53 -37.38 40.46 16.35
N GLU A 54 -37.76 41.40 17.21
CA GLU A 54 -37.42 42.82 17.15
C GLU A 54 -35.97 43.07 16.70
N PRO A 55 -35.71 44.15 15.94
CA PRO A 55 -34.36 44.52 15.55
C PRO A 55 -33.48 44.57 16.81
N PRO A 56 -32.26 44.01 16.77
CA PRO A 56 -31.41 43.94 17.95
C PRO A 56 -31.24 45.36 18.51
N THR A 57 -31.51 45.49 19.81
CA THR A 57 -31.31 46.74 20.55
C THR A 57 -29.90 47.25 20.27
N ARG A 58 -29.82 48.40 19.59
CA ARG A 58 -28.54 49.08 19.32
C ARG A 58 -27.90 49.41 20.67
N GLY A 59 -26.83 48.69 21.01
CA GLY A 59 -26.05 48.96 22.23
C GLY A 59 -25.07 47.86 22.62
N LEU A 60 -25.31 46.60 22.27
CA LEU A 60 -24.41 45.49 22.63
C LEU A 60 -23.47 45.14 21.46
N PRO A 61 -22.16 44.94 21.71
CA PRO A 61 -21.24 44.37 20.73
C PRO A 61 -21.75 43.02 20.23
N ILE A 62 -21.55 42.71 18.95
CA ILE A 62 -22.00 41.45 18.30
C ILE A 62 -21.65 40.20 19.14
N ARG A 63 -20.48 40.19 19.79
CA ARG A 63 -20.05 39.09 20.69
C ARG A 63 -20.96 38.90 21.91
N GLU A 64 -21.44 39.98 22.52
CA GLU A 64 -22.32 39.89 23.69
C GLU A 64 -23.74 39.49 23.28
N THR A 65 -24.21 39.97 22.13
CA THR A 65 -25.47 39.54 21.53
C THR A 65 -25.44 38.04 21.19
N LEU A 66 -24.34 37.55 20.62
CA LEU A 66 -24.14 36.12 20.35
C LEU A 66 -24.07 35.28 21.62
N ARG A 67 -23.35 35.73 22.67
CA ARG A 67 -23.33 35.04 23.97
C ARG A 67 -24.70 34.96 24.61
N LYS A 68 -25.49 36.04 24.52
CA LYS A 68 -26.86 36.07 25.05
C LYS A 68 -27.77 35.14 24.25
N TRP A 69 -27.64 35.14 22.92
CA TRP A 69 -28.36 34.23 22.05
C TRP A 69 -27.99 32.76 22.31
N GLU A 70 -26.71 32.41 22.48
CA GLU A 70 -26.25 31.07 22.85
C GLU A 70 -26.87 30.62 24.18
N LYS A 71 -26.91 31.51 25.18
CA LYS A 71 -27.48 31.21 26.50
C LYS A 71 -29.01 31.04 26.47
N GLU A 72 -29.69 31.79 25.60
CA GLU A 72 -31.15 31.72 25.40
C GLU A 72 -31.59 30.54 24.53
N ASN A 73 -30.70 30.04 23.66
CA ASN A 73 -30.98 28.97 22.69
C ASN A 73 -30.16 27.70 22.96
N GLU A 74 -29.60 27.55 24.17
CA GLU A 74 -28.75 26.43 24.59
C GLU A 74 -29.46 25.07 24.41
N SER A 75 -30.80 25.04 24.54
CA SER A 75 -31.63 23.85 24.36
C SER A 75 -31.89 23.45 22.89
N LEU A 76 -31.63 24.33 21.92
CA LEU A 76 -31.87 24.04 20.50
C LEU A 76 -30.77 23.16 19.89
N GLY A 77 -29.62 23.03 20.56
CA GLY A 77 -28.45 22.37 19.99
C GLY A 77 -27.92 23.10 18.75
N SER A 78 -26.63 22.94 18.45
CA SER A 78 -26.15 23.24 17.10
C SER A 78 -26.74 22.18 16.18
N GLU A 79 -27.74 22.51 15.35
CA GLU A 79 -28.05 21.67 14.18
C GLU A 79 -26.79 21.62 13.33
N ASN A 80 -26.05 20.51 13.44
CA ASN A 80 -24.88 20.29 12.62
C ASN A 80 -25.33 20.29 11.16
N LEU A 81 -24.82 21.26 10.39
CA LEU A 81 -24.96 21.28 8.94
C LEU A 81 -24.70 19.86 8.41
N PRO A 82 -25.58 19.30 7.57
CA PRO A 82 -25.36 18.00 6.96
C PRO A 82 -23.96 17.96 6.35
N SER A 83 -23.12 17.07 6.88
CA SER A 83 -21.73 16.99 6.47
C SER A 83 -21.65 16.38 5.07
N ASP A 84 -21.31 17.16 4.03
CA ASP A 84 -21.06 16.68 2.65
C ASP A 84 -19.68 15.98 2.50
N LEU A 85 -19.29 15.23 3.53
CA LEU A 85 -18.07 14.43 3.48
C LEU A 85 -18.32 13.19 2.62
N PRO A 86 -17.47 12.93 1.61
CA PRO A 86 -17.58 11.70 0.85
C PRO A 86 -17.24 10.50 1.74
N PRO A 87 -17.74 9.31 1.38
CA PRO A 87 -17.20 8.05 1.85
C PRO A 87 -15.66 7.98 1.79
N GLU A 88 -15.10 7.25 2.73
CA GLU A 88 -13.68 6.95 2.74
C GLU A 88 -13.31 6.17 1.47
N GLY A 89 -12.42 6.72 0.64
CA GLY A 89 -12.13 6.15 -0.69
C GLY A 89 -12.68 6.97 -1.86
N GLU A 90 -13.63 7.88 -1.62
CA GLU A 90 -14.25 8.70 -2.67
C GLU A 90 -13.66 10.11 -2.77
N LEU A 91 -13.96 10.80 -3.87
CA LEU A 91 -13.49 12.15 -4.13
C LEU A 91 -14.26 13.17 -3.30
N SER A 92 -13.55 14.12 -2.68
CA SER A 92 -14.18 15.20 -1.93
C SER A 92 -14.33 16.46 -2.78
N ASN A 93 -15.48 17.13 -2.63
CA ASN A 93 -15.71 18.45 -3.22
C ASN A 93 -14.88 19.52 -2.49
N CYS A 94 -13.64 19.71 -2.95
CA CYS A 94 -12.71 20.68 -2.39
C CYS A 94 -12.89 22.10 -2.94
N LEU A 95 -13.78 22.30 -3.93
CA LEU A 95 -13.92 23.56 -4.68
C LEU A 95 -14.93 24.52 -4.05
N THR A 96 -16.06 23.99 -3.58
CA THR A 96 -17.18 24.80 -3.07
C THR A 96 -17.27 24.82 -1.54
N ARG A 97 -16.45 24.01 -0.87
CA ARG A 97 -16.45 23.90 0.58
C ARG A 97 -15.64 25.01 1.23
N THR A 98 -16.22 25.67 2.23
CA THR A 98 -15.49 26.56 3.14
C THR A 98 -14.48 25.76 3.95
N GLN A 99 -13.19 25.96 3.68
CA GLN A 99 -12.10 25.28 4.37
C GLN A 99 -11.72 26.04 5.65
N THR A 100 -12.66 26.21 6.57
CA THR A 100 -12.42 26.91 7.85
C THR A 100 -11.96 25.92 8.91
N THR A 101 -10.84 26.22 9.56
CA THR A 101 -10.10 25.37 10.51
C THR A 101 -10.83 25.03 11.82
N GLY A 102 -12.07 25.47 11.99
CA GLY A 102 -12.91 25.26 13.19
C GLY A 102 -14.19 24.46 12.96
N ALA A 103 -14.47 23.99 11.74
CA ALA A 103 -15.65 23.16 11.49
C ALA A 103 -15.47 21.76 12.12
N GLN A 104 -16.44 21.30 12.91
CA GLN A 104 -16.45 19.94 13.49
C GLN A 104 -16.26 18.84 12.41
N GLY A 105 -16.63 19.10 11.16
CA GLY A 105 -16.38 18.22 10.02
C GLY A 105 -14.92 18.07 9.56
N LEU A 106 -13.96 18.80 10.14
CA LEU A 106 -12.52 18.62 9.93
C LEU A 106 -11.88 17.65 10.95
N VAL A 107 -12.64 17.22 11.96
CA VAL A 107 -12.17 16.30 12.99
C VAL A 107 -12.06 14.85 12.45
N ASN A 108 -12.74 14.55 11.34
CA ASN A 108 -12.60 13.29 10.63
C ASN A 108 -11.26 13.27 9.88
N LEU A 109 -10.24 12.77 10.55
CA LEU A 109 -8.93 12.52 9.97
C LEU A 109 -9.03 11.39 8.95
N SER A 110 -8.33 11.55 7.83
CA SER A 110 -8.34 10.56 6.75
C SER A 110 -7.77 9.24 7.23
N ASN A 111 -8.63 8.23 7.37
CA ASN A 111 -8.23 6.85 7.66
C ASN A 111 -7.91 6.07 6.39
N ARG A 112 -7.88 6.70 5.19
CA ARG A 112 -7.77 6.01 3.89
C ARG A 112 -6.64 4.98 3.83
N ASP A 113 -5.55 5.25 4.56
CA ASP A 113 -4.41 4.34 4.69
C ASP A 113 -4.43 3.51 5.99
N ALA A 114 -5.26 3.82 6.98
CA ALA A 114 -5.37 3.14 8.27
C ALA A 114 -5.72 1.65 8.12
N GLY A 115 -6.61 1.29 7.19
CA GLY A 115 -6.99 -0.11 6.94
C GLY A 115 -5.89 -0.97 6.31
N LEU A 116 -4.90 -0.36 5.67
CA LEU A 116 -3.73 -1.03 5.05
C LEU A 116 -2.42 -0.80 5.85
N SER A 117 -2.42 0.13 6.80
CA SER A 117 -1.27 0.49 7.66
C SER A 117 -1.40 -0.03 9.09
N GLN A 118 -2.50 -0.70 9.43
CA GLN A 118 -2.58 -1.51 10.65
C GLN A 118 -1.56 -2.65 10.54
N ILE A 119 -0.50 -2.54 11.34
CA ILE A 119 0.52 -3.56 11.56
C ILE A 119 -0.21 -4.82 12.02
N THR A 120 -0.55 -5.72 11.12
CA THR A 120 -1.19 -6.98 11.50
C THR A 120 -0.08 -7.95 11.87
N ILE A 121 0.49 -7.77 13.07
CA ILE A 121 1.45 -8.71 13.66
C ILE A 121 0.79 -10.09 13.66
N GLY A 122 1.46 -11.06 13.04
CA GLY A 122 0.97 -12.43 12.92
C GLY A 122 0.19 -12.74 11.65
N HIS A 123 0.07 -11.83 10.69
CA HIS A 123 -0.51 -12.12 9.37
C HIS A 123 0.58 -12.48 8.34
N GLY A 124 0.54 -13.70 7.79
CA GLY A 124 1.50 -14.15 6.76
C GLY A 124 2.87 -14.45 7.36
N GLN A 125 3.93 -14.56 6.55
CA GLN A 125 5.23 -15.04 7.03
C GLN A 125 5.92 -14.07 8.03
N PRO A 126 6.85 -14.55 8.89
CA PRO A 126 7.70 -13.70 9.74
C PRO A 126 8.39 -12.56 8.97
N ASP A 127 8.74 -12.86 7.71
CA ASP A 127 9.39 -11.93 6.79
C ASP A 127 8.48 -10.76 6.38
N GLU A 128 7.15 -10.91 6.45
CA GLU A 128 6.15 -9.88 6.11
C GLU A 128 5.98 -8.85 7.23
N VAL A 129 6.13 -9.28 8.49
CA VAL A 129 5.95 -8.42 9.67
C VAL A 129 7.12 -7.44 9.84
N ALA A 130 8.35 -7.85 9.51
CA ALA A 130 9.58 -7.04 9.60
C ALA A 130 9.57 -5.72 8.82
N LEU A 131 8.76 -5.65 7.77
CA LEU A 131 8.75 -4.53 6.84
C LEU A 131 7.50 -3.66 7.01
N ALA A 132 6.55 -3.99 7.88
CA ALA A 132 5.40 -3.14 8.18
C ALA A 132 5.73 -1.97 9.14
N SER A 133 6.87 -2.05 9.83
CA SER A 133 7.25 -1.19 10.96
C SER A 133 8.28 -0.12 10.54
N SER A 134 7.81 1.11 10.30
CA SER A 134 8.67 2.29 10.02
C SER A 134 8.03 3.60 10.52
N SER A 135 7.48 3.61 11.72
CA SER A 135 6.80 4.80 12.26
C SER A 135 7.21 5.16 13.69
N ALA A 136 8.19 4.46 14.27
CA ALA A 136 8.58 4.61 15.67
C ALA A 136 9.00 6.05 16.02
N ASP A 137 9.75 6.73 15.14
CA ASP A 137 10.16 8.10 15.40
C ASP A 137 9.00 9.10 15.27
N SER A 138 7.98 8.80 14.44
CA SER A 138 6.83 9.69 14.27
C SER A 138 5.77 9.54 15.35
N ARG A 139 5.71 8.39 16.04
CA ARG A 139 4.70 8.04 17.05
C ARG A 139 5.18 8.19 18.50
N ILE A 140 5.96 9.23 18.78
CA ILE A 140 6.38 9.57 20.16
C ILE A 140 5.47 10.69 20.68
N PRO A 141 4.80 10.53 21.84
CA PRO A 141 4.05 11.61 22.47
C PRO A 141 4.89 12.88 22.60
N GLY A 142 4.31 14.04 22.25
CA GLY A 142 5.00 15.32 22.19
C GLY A 142 5.58 15.67 20.81
N ASN A 143 5.55 14.75 19.84
CA ASN A 143 5.91 15.07 18.46
C ASN A 143 4.91 16.07 17.84
N LEU A 144 5.42 17.00 17.04
CA LEU A 144 4.60 17.85 16.18
C LEU A 144 4.29 17.11 14.89
N VAL A 145 3.03 17.09 14.49
CA VAL A 145 2.55 16.40 13.30
C VAL A 145 1.69 17.31 12.44
N GLU A 146 1.81 17.17 11.11
CA GLU A 146 0.86 17.75 10.19
C GLU A 146 -0.29 16.77 9.94
N LEU A 147 -1.51 17.18 10.28
CA LEU A 147 -2.73 16.42 10.06
C LEU A 147 -3.50 17.00 8.88
N ARG A 148 -4.02 16.11 8.02
CA ARG A 148 -4.87 16.46 6.88
C ARG A 148 -6.23 15.81 7.04
N SER A 149 -7.27 16.63 7.09
CA SER A 149 -8.66 16.16 7.09
C SER A 149 -9.09 15.74 5.69
N ILE A 150 -10.02 14.80 5.59
CA ILE A 150 -10.53 14.32 4.30
C ILE A 150 -11.14 15.51 3.52
N GLY A 151 -10.60 15.77 2.33
CA GLY A 151 -11.11 16.83 1.45
C GLY A 151 -10.75 18.25 1.89
N SER A 152 -9.74 18.41 2.75
CA SER A 152 -9.19 19.71 3.13
C SER A 152 -7.81 19.89 2.53
N ARG A 153 -7.56 21.05 1.92
CA ARG A 153 -6.23 21.49 1.49
C ARG A 153 -5.47 22.22 2.59
N VAL A 154 -6.13 22.50 3.71
CA VAL A 154 -5.53 23.16 4.86
C VAL A 154 -4.88 22.12 5.75
N ALA A 155 -3.56 22.16 5.81
CA ALA A 155 -2.74 21.46 6.79
C ALA A 155 -3.02 22.01 8.20
N ASN A 156 -3.29 21.11 9.15
CA ASN A 156 -3.48 21.46 10.55
C ASN A 156 -2.32 20.89 11.38
N LEU A 157 -1.58 21.76 12.06
CA LEU A 157 -0.54 21.33 12.98
C LEU A 157 -1.16 20.83 14.28
N ALA A 158 -0.64 19.74 14.82
CA ALA A 158 -1.06 19.19 16.10
C ALA A 158 0.10 18.52 16.84
N ILE A 159 -0.04 18.41 18.15
CA ILE A 159 0.83 17.60 19.00
C ILE A 159 0.20 16.22 19.16
N TYR A 160 0.99 15.17 18.94
CA TYR A 160 0.56 13.80 19.20
C TYR A 160 0.60 13.52 20.71
N LEU A 161 -0.53 13.10 21.28
CA LEU A 161 -0.69 12.87 22.73
C LEU A 161 -0.41 11.41 23.11
N GLY A 162 -0.74 10.46 22.24
CA GLY A 162 -0.58 9.02 22.50
C GLY A 162 -1.64 8.17 21.80
N TYR A 163 -1.50 6.85 21.95
CA TYR A 163 -2.46 5.86 21.49
C TYR A 163 -2.99 5.10 22.69
N PHE A 164 -4.26 5.27 23.01
CA PHE A 164 -4.92 4.63 24.14
C PHE A 164 -6.41 4.47 23.86
N GLY A 165 -7.03 3.50 24.52
CA GLY A 165 -8.40 3.06 24.27
C GLY A 165 -8.75 2.82 22.79
N GLY A 166 -7.78 2.33 21.99
CA GLY A 166 -7.98 1.91 20.60
C GLY A 166 -7.84 2.99 19.53
N CYS A 167 -7.60 4.25 19.88
CA CYS A 167 -7.43 5.36 18.94
C CYS A 167 -6.20 6.23 19.23
N TYR A 168 -5.80 7.03 18.24
CA TYR A 168 -4.74 8.02 18.32
C TYR A 168 -5.32 9.39 18.73
N HIS A 169 -4.66 10.04 19.68
CA HIS A 169 -5.09 11.32 20.25
C HIS A 169 -4.14 12.44 19.83
N PHE A 170 -4.71 13.57 19.41
CA PHE A 170 -3.98 14.74 18.95
C PHE A 170 -4.56 16.02 19.53
N PHE A 171 -3.70 17.03 19.76
CA PHE A 171 -4.12 18.36 20.17
C PHE A 171 -3.70 19.40 19.13
N SER A 172 -4.66 20.06 18.49
CA SER A 172 -4.38 20.95 17.36
C SER A 172 -3.90 22.35 17.78
N VAL A 173 -3.28 23.07 16.83
CA VAL A 173 -2.93 24.49 16.98
C VAL A 173 -4.15 25.40 17.24
N ASN A 174 -5.36 24.93 16.92
CA ASN A 174 -6.60 25.62 17.24
C ASN A 174 -7.16 25.22 18.62
N GLY A 175 -6.40 24.50 19.43
CA GLY A 175 -6.79 24.02 20.75
C GLY A 175 -8.00 23.08 20.71
N THR A 176 -8.09 22.28 19.65
CA THR A 176 -9.11 21.23 19.52
C THR A 176 -8.48 19.86 19.74
N TRP A 177 -9.13 19.04 20.57
CA TRP A 177 -8.79 17.63 20.72
C TRP A 177 -9.35 16.83 19.54
N MET A 178 -8.46 16.11 18.85
CA MET A 178 -8.78 15.33 17.64
C MET A 178 -8.46 13.84 17.88
N LEU A 179 -9.28 12.98 17.28
CA LEU A 179 -9.20 11.53 17.40
C LEU A 179 -9.03 10.91 16.03
N SER A 180 -8.26 9.83 15.94
CA SER A 180 -8.15 9.04 14.72
C SER A 180 -8.02 7.55 15.01
N MET A 181 -8.59 6.71 14.15
CA MET A 181 -8.39 5.26 14.21
C MET A 181 -7.06 4.85 13.55
N GLY A 182 -6.50 5.69 12.68
CA GLY A 182 -5.18 5.54 12.08
C GLY A 182 -4.20 6.63 12.54
N PHE A 183 -2.98 6.60 12.00
CA PHE A 183 -1.99 7.66 12.24
C PHE A 183 -1.78 8.49 10.95
N PRO A 184 -2.54 9.58 10.75
CA PRO A 184 -2.71 10.21 9.45
C PRO A 184 -1.79 11.42 9.27
N THR A 185 -0.51 11.27 9.63
CA THR A 185 0.44 12.39 9.69
C THR A 185 1.20 12.56 8.40
N ALA A 186 1.16 13.74 7.77
CA ALA A 186 1.88 14.07 6.54
C ALA A 186 3.37 14.31 6.76
N PHE A 187 3.69 15.04 7.84
CA PHE A 187 5.03 15.48 8.25
C PHE A 187 5.16 15.34 9.77
N THR A 188 6.36 15.13 10.29
CA THR A 188 6.59 14.99 11.73
C THR A 188 7.90 15.63 12.17
N VAL A 189 7.86 16.37 13.28
CA VAL A 189 9.05 16.83 14.00
C VAL A 189 9.13 16.08 15.32
N THR A 190 10.23 15.37 15.52
CA THR A 190 10.44 14.54 16.69
C THR A 190 10.80 15.39 17.92
N ARG A 191 10.29 15.00 19.09
CA ARG A 191 10.56 15.64 20.39
C ARG A 191 10.32 17.15 20.40
N PHE A 192 9.27 17.60 19.72
CA PHE A 192 8.92 19.02 19.62
C PHE A 192 8.47 19.61 20.96
N ALA A 193 7.58 18.91 21.67
CA ALA A 193 7.14 19.26 23.01
C ALA A 193 7.63 18.22 24.04
N PRO A 194 8.21 18.64 25.17
CA PRO A 194 8.59 17.72 26.23
C PRO A 194 7.36 17.12 26.94
N PRO A 195 7.46 15.89 27.49
CA PRO A 195 6.30 15.15 28.01
C PRO A 195 5.49 15.87 29.09
N HIS A 196 6.15 16.60 30.00
CA HIS A 196 5.48 17.32 31.10
C HIS A 196 4.53 18.43 30.64
N LEU A 197 4.65 18.90 29.39
CA LEU A 197 3.71 19.89 28.81
C LEU A 197 2.42 19.23 28.29
N LEU A 198 2.34 17.89 28.27
CA LEU A 198 1.16 17.15 27.85
C LEU A 198 0.22 16.88 29.03
N ASP A 199 0.73 16.87 30.26
CA ASP A 199 0.00 16.45 31.47
C ASP A 199 -1.29 17.26 31.68
N SER A 200 -1.27 18.58 31.48
CA SER A 200 -2.45 19.45 31.61
C SER A 200 -3.61 19.05 30.69
N ILE A 201 -3.30 18.48 29.53
CA ILE A 201 -4.27 18.00 28.54
C ILE A 201 -4.67 16.56 28.85
N LEU A 202 -3.69 15.70 29.15
CA LEU A 202 -3.90 14.27 29.42
C LEU A 202 -4.78 14.06 30.66
N ASP A 203 -4.63 14.89 31.70
CA ASP A 203 -5.46 14.85 32.92
C ASP A 203 -6.97 15.09 32.66
N LYS A 204 -7.31 15.68 31.51
CA LYS A 204 -8.69 15.94 31.09
C LYS A 204 -9.27 14.85 30.20
N ILE A 205 -8.47 13.84 29.85
CA ILE A 205 -8.88 12.73 28.99
C ILE A 205 -8.99 11.47 29.87
N PRO A 206 -10.14 10.76 29.88
CA PRO A 206 -10.25 9.50 30.61
C PRO A 206 -9.20 8.49 30.13
N ALA A 207 -8.57 7.75 31.03
CA ALA A 207 -7.56 6.75 30.66
C ALA A 207 -8.16 5.46 30.07
N ASP A 208 -9.32 5.03 30.59
CA ASP A 208 -9.95 3.73 30.30
C ASP A 208 -11.19 3.83 29.38
N GLY A 209 -11.30 4.89 28.58
CA GLY A 209 -12.40 5.04 27.62
C GLY A 209 -12.26 4.10 26.43
N THR A 210 -13.39 3.64 25.88
CA THR A 210 -13.44 2.99 24.56
C THR A 210 -13.45 4.05 23.45
N PRO A 211 -13.16 3.70 22.18
CA PRO A 211 -13.25 4.66 21.08
C PRO A 211 -14.61 5.38 21.05
N GLU A 212 -15.70 4.64 21.29
CA GLU A 212 -17.05 5.19 21.30
C GLU A 212 -17.24 6.26 22.39
N VAL A 213 -16.68 6.03 23.58
CA VAL A 213 -16.71 7.01 24.68
C VAL A 213 -15.96 8.27 24.29
N TYR A 214 -14.77 8.14 23.70
CA TYR A 214 -13.99 9.31 23.27
C TYR A 214 -14.66 10.09 22.13
N PHE A 215 -15.20 9.40 21.13
CA PHE A 215 -15.95 10.05 20.04
C PHE A 215 -17.20 10.75 20.56
N ASP A 216 -17.91 10.17 21.53
CA ASP A 216 -19.07 10.81 22.18
C ASP A 216 -18.65 12.07 22.96
N LEU A 217 -17.59 11.99 23.78
CA LEU A 217 -17.03 13.14 24.51
C LEU A 217 -16.63 14.26 23.55
N GLN A 218 -15.89 13.94 22.48
CA GLN A 218 -15.50 14.90 21.46
C GLN A 218 -16.71 15.52 20.76
N SER A 219 -17.73 14.74 20.42
CA SER A 219 -18.96 15.24 19.75
C SER A 219 -19.74 16.22 20.64
N LYS A 220 -19.73 15.99 21.95
CA LYS A 220 -20.32 16.85 22.98
C LYS A 220 -19.41 18.01 23.39
N SER A 221 -18.24 18.15 22.77
CA SER A 221 -17.21 19.13 23.15
C SER A 221 -16.79 19.04 24.63
N LEU A 222 -16.83 17.82 25.18
CA LEU A 222 -16.37 17.47 26.52
C LEU A 222 -14.93 16.92 26.39
N GLY A 223 -13.98 17.54 27.09
CA GLY A 223 -12.55 17.19 27.01
C GLY A 223 -11.63 18.41 27.23
N PRO A 224 -10.36 18.32 26.80
CA PRO A 224 -9.40 19.41 26.94
C PRO A 224 -9.86 20.65 26.18
N LYS A 225 -9.78 21.80 26.83
CA LYS A 225 -10.09 23.11 26.27
C LYS A 225 -8.84 23.80 25.74
N ARG A 226 -9.04 24.91 25.04
CA ARG A 226 -7.95 25.75 24.52
C ARG A 226 -7.02 26.25 25.63
N GLU A 227 -7.58 26.56 26.79
CA GLU A 227 -6.83 27.05 27.97
C GLU A 227 -5.86 25.99 28.51
N ASP A 228 -6.23 24.70 28.45
CA ASP A 228 -5.41 23.60 28.97
C ASP A 228 -4.12 23.38 28.14
N GLY A 229 -4.08 23.87 26.90
CA GLY A 229 -2.97 23.67 25.96
C GLY A 229 -2.36 24.95 25.37
N GLU A 230 -2.50 26.09 26.06
CA GLU A 230 -2.03 27.40 25.58
C GLU A 230 -0.56 27.41 25.15
N ILE A 231 0.32 26.82 25.97
CA ILE A 231 1.76 26.73 25.69
C ILE A 231 2.02 25.99 24.37
N LEU A 232 1.38 24.83 24.19
CA LEU A 232 1.55 24.02 22.98
C LEU A 232 1.01 24.75 21.73
N MET A 233 -0.10 25.48 21.87
CA MET A 233 -0.62 26.31 20.78
C MET A 233 0.38 27.39 20.35
N ASN A 234 0.98 28.10 21.31
CA ASN A 234 1.96 29.14 21.02
C ASN A 234 3.21 28.55 20.33
N MET A 235 3.75 27.43 20.82
CA MET A 235 4.88 26.75 20.17
C MET A 235 4.57 26.37 18.72
N MET A 236 3.39 25.81 18.45
CA MET A 236 2.96 25.46 17.09
C MET A 236 2.74 26.71 16.21
N ALA A 237 2.24 27.80 16.78
CA ALA A 237 2.04 29.06 16.07
C ALA A 237 3.37 29.71 15.67
N ASP A 238 4.36 29.70 16.56
CA ASP A 238 5.71 30.19 16.29
C ASP A 238 6.37 29.38 15.18
N PHE A 239 6.35 28.05 15.28
CA PHE A 239 6.86 27.15 14.25
C PHE A 239 6.22 27.42 12.87
N ARG A 240 4.89 27.59 12.84
CA ARG A 240 4.16 27.91 11.61
C ARG A 240 4.57 29.27 11.05
N THR A 241 4.79 30.25 11.91
CA THR A 241 5.21 31.60 11.51
C THR A 241 6.60 31.57 10.88
N ASP A 242 7.56 30.90 11.53
CA ASP A 242 8.92 30.74 11.02
C ASP A 242 8.93 30.05 9.65
N ALA A 243 8.18 28.95 9.51
CA ALA A 243 8.06 28.25 8.23
C ALA A 243 7.44 29.12 7.13
N ASN A 244 6.42 29.92 7.45
CA ASN A 244 5.82 30.84 6.47
C ASN A 244 6.78 31.95 6.04
N VAL A 245 7.67 32.42 6.91
CA VAL A 245 8.70 33.41 6.56
C VAL A 245 9.68 32.82 5.54
N VAL A 246 10.11 31.57 5.74
CA VAL A 246 10.98 30.86 4.80
C VAL A 246 10.27 30.71 3.46
N TYR A 247 9.04 30.18 3.46
CA TYR A 247 8.26 29.98 2.25
C TYR A 247 8.04 31.30 1.47
N ALA A 248 7.66 32.38 2.16
CA ALA A 248 7.42 33.68 1.51
C ALA A 248 8.68 34.27 0.86
N ARG A 249 9.88 33.99 1.39
CA ARG A 249 11.15 34.46 0.82
C ARG A 249 11.60 33.68 -0.41
N HIS A 250 11.20 32.41 -0.52
CA HIS A 250 11.67 31.46 -1.55
C HIS A 250 10.52 30.84 -2.35
N ILE A 251 9.38 31.54 -2.45
CA ILE A 251 8.18 31.02 -3.11
C ILE A 251 8.42 30.72 -4.59
N GLY A 252 9.24 31.56 -5.26
CA GLY A 252 9.56 31.39 -6.68
C GLY A 252 10.33 30.09 -6.93
N GLU A 253 11.27 29.76 -6.05
CA GLU A 253 12.07 28.54 -6.13
C GLU A 253 11.30 27.29 -5.71
N ILE A 254 10.51 27.39 -4.64
CA ILE A 254 9.74 26.27 -4.10
C ILE A 254 8.59 25.89 -5.05
N ASP A 255 7.85 26.86 -5.58
CA ASP A 255 6.70 26.57 -6.45
C ASP A 255 7.11 26.16 -7.87
N ASN A 256 8.29 26.58 -8.34
CA ASN A 256 8.82 26.24 -9.68
C ASN A 256 9.96 25.22 -9.63
N ILE A 257 9.93 24.29 -8.68
CA ILE A 257 10.98 23.28 -8.55
C ILE A 257 11.26 22.52 -9.85
N GLN A 258 10.25 22.29 -10.70
CA GLN A 258 10.39 21.63 -12.00
C GLN A 258 11.24 22.41 -13.02
N GLU A 259 11.44 23.72 -12.83
CA GLU A 259 12.35 24.53 -13.66
C GLU A 259 13.80 24.43 -13.15
N ILE A 260 13.96 24.25 -11.84
CA ILE A 260 15.26 24.16 -11.16
C ILE A 260 15.80 22.72 -11.19
N VAL A 261 14.90 21.75 -11.16
CA VAL A 261 15.12 20.30 -11.00
C VAL A 261 14.03 19.59 -11.82
N PRO A 262 14.24 18.98 -13.01
CA PRO A 262 15.47 18.64 -13.75
C PRO A 262 15.46 18.95 -15.30
N ARG A 263 16.62 18.77 -15.95
CA ARG A 263 16.85 18.84 -17.43
C ARG A 263 16.80 17.48 -18.16
N THR A 264 16.37 16.42 -17.49
CA THR A 264 16.34 15.03 -17.99
C THR A 264 14.93 14.62 -18.44
N SER A 265 14.82 13.65 -19.35
CA SER A 265 13.53 13.08 -19.79
C SER A 265 12.85 12.19 -18.75
N ASP A 266 13.57 11.80 -17.69
CA ASP A 266 13.14 10.80 -16.71
C ASP A 266 12.79 11.44 -15.35
N VAL A 267 11.96 10.71 -14.57
CA VAL A 267 11.55 11.10 -13.20
C VAL A 267 12.75 10.99 -12.25
N GLU A 268 13.04 12.06 -11.52
CA GLU A 268 14.07 12.07 -10.48
C GLU A 268 13.45 11.81 -9.10
N TYR A 269 14.19 11.16 -8.19
CA TYR A 269 13.72 10.86 -6.84
C TYR A 269 14.64 11.53 -5.83
N LEU A 270 14.10 12.49 -5.06
CA LEU A 270 14.89 13.30 -4.13
C LEU A 270 14.25 13.31 -2.74
N SER A 271 15.08 13.24 -1.71
CA SER A 271 14.67 13.49 -0.33
C SER A 271 14.35 14.97 -0.11
N LEU A 272 13.55 15.25 0.91
CA LEU A 272 13.23 16.63 1.29
C LEU A 272 14.47 17.47 1.59
N VAL A 273 15.50 16.84 2.17
CA VAL A 273 16.78 17.49 2.47
C VAL A 273 17.55 17.80 1.19
N GLU A 274 17.62 16.87 0.24
CA GLU A 274 18.27 17.09 -1.07
C GLU A 274 17.54 18.17 -1.87
N ILE A 275 16.21 18.21 -1.82
CA ILE A 275 15.42 19.27 -2.46
C ILE A 275 15.72 20.62 -1.82
N ALA A 276 15.64 20.71 -0.48
CA ALA A 276 15.98 21.92 0.25
C ALA A 276 17.40 22.39 -0.10
N ASP A 277 18.34 21.46 -0.27
CA ASP A 277 19.71 21.79 -0.62
C ASP A 277 19.92 22.34 -2.03
N ARG A 278 19.06 21.95 -2.97
CA ARG A 278 19.10 22.45 -4.34
C ARG A 278 18.44 23.82 -4.49
N ILE A 279 17.38 24.09 -3.73
CA ILE A 279 16.56 25.28 -3.90
C ILE A 279 16.86 26.40 -2.89
N LEU A 280 17.39 26.08 -1.71
CA LEU A 280 17.67 27.07 -0.66
C LEU A 280 19.16 27.40 -0.56
N PRO A 281 19.52 28.65 -0.23
CA PRO A 281 20.90 29.03 0.02
C PRO A 281 21.44 28.38 1.30
N ALA A 282 22.76 28.16 1.34
CA ALA A 282 23.47 27.55 2.47
C ALA A 282 23.32 28.33 3.81
N THR A 283 22.85 29.57 3.78
CA THR A 283 22.57 30.40 4.97
C THR A 283 21.48 29.83 5.87
N TRP A 284 20.60 28.98 5.34
CA TRP A 284 19.57 28.29 6.12
C TRP A 284 20.08 27.00 6.78
N ARG A 285 21.34 26.62 6.56
CA ARG A 285 21.94 25.48 7.23
C ARG A 285 22.45 25.87 8.62
N LEU A 286 22.32 24.96 9.57
CA LEU A 286 22.98 25.01 10.86
C LEU A 286 24.48 24.72 10.69
N GLY A 287 25.28 24.97 11.73
CA GLY A 287 26.73 24.77 11.70
C GLY A 287 27.17 23.32 11.39
N ASP A 288 26.27 22.35 11.59
CA ASP A 288 26.44 20.92 11.26
C ASP A 288 25.99 20.56 9.82
N ARG A 289 25.66 21.57 8.99
CA ARG A 289 25.11 21.44 7.63
C ARG A 289 23.68 20.89 7.52
N SER A 290 22.97 20.72 8.64
CA SER A 290 21.57 20.30 8.66
C SER A 290 20.61 21.50 8.50
N PHE A 291 19.37 21.25 8.07
CA PHE A 291 18.34 22.29 8.00
C PHE A 291 17.46 22.27 9.27
N PRO A 292 17.08 23.44 9.82
CA PRO A 292 16.09 23.53 10.88
C PRO A 292 14.74 22.90 10.46
N PRO A 293 13.98 22.29 11.38
CA PRO A 293 12.72 21.62 11.03
C PRO A 293 11.67 22.52 10.37
N HIS A 294 11.59 23.80 10.76
CA HIS A 294 10.65 24.75 10.15
C HIS A 294 11.02 25.10 8.69
N VAL A 295 12.31 25.05 8.34
CA VAL A 295 12.79 25.25 6.96
C VAL A 295 12.37 24.07 6.09
N LEU A 296 12.61 22.84 6.56
CA LEU A 296 12.17 21.63 5.86
C LEU A 296 10.64 21.58 5.72
N TYR A 297 9.92 22.02 6.75
CA TYR A 297 8.46 22.12 6.70
C TYR A 297 7.96 23.11 5.64
N ALA A 298 8.63 24.26 5.48
CA ALA A 298 8.29 25.24 4.46
C ALA A 298 8.39 24.66 3.04
N VAL A 299 9.49 23.94 2.76
CA VAL A 299 9.70 23.24 1.49
C VAL A 299 8.65 22.14 1.30
N PHE A 300 8.45 21.30 2.32
CA PHE A 300 7.46 20.21 2.29
C PHE A 300 6.05 20.73 1.99
N LYS A 301 5.65 21.82 2.64
CA LYS A 301 4.35 22.46 2.45
C LYS A 301 4.17 22.98 1.01
N GLY A 302 5.22 23.59 0.44
CA GLY A 302 5.20 24.04 -0.95
C GLY A 302 5.04 22.89 -1.93
N LEU A 303 5.89 21.86 -1.81
CA LEU A 303 5.84 20.66 -2.68
C LEU A 303 4.47 19.97 -2.64
N THR A 304 3.93 19.78 -1.44
CA THR A 304 2.64 19.09 -1.25
C THR A 304 1.41 19.94 -1.58
N SER A 305 1.59 21.24 -1.82
CA SER A 305 0.54 22.12 -2.33
C SER A 305 0.40 22.05 -3.86
N GLN A 306 1.43 21.54 -4.55
CA GLN A 306 1.39 21.31 -5.99
C GLN A 306 0.52 20.08 -6.30
N ASP A 307 -0.45 20.23 -7.19
CA ASP A 307 -1.47 19.21 -7.42
C ASP A 307 -0.94 17.94 -8.15
N ILE A 308 0.18 18.04 -8.91
CA ILE A 308 0.68 16.96 -9.82
C ILE A 308 2.22 16.86 -9.90
N ALA A 309 2.94 17.95 -9.69
CA ALA A 309 4.35 18.07 -10.08
C ALA A 309 5.34 17.27 -9.21
N CYS A 310 5.09 17.21 -7.90
CA CYS A 310 6.01 16.62 -6.92
C CYS A 310 5.28 15.77 -5.87
N PRO A 311 4.60 14.68 -6.24
CA PRO A 311 3.98 13.82 -5.25
C PRO A 311 5.04 13.09 -4.41
N SER A 312 4.69 12.80 -3.16
CA SER A 312 5.54 11.93 -2.33
C SER A 312 5.47 10.48 -2.83
N VAL A 313 6.62 9.81 -2.85
CA VAL A 313 6.72 8.40 -3.24
C VAL A 313 5.89 7.55 -2.28
N ASN A 314 4.88 6.87 -2.81
CA ASN A 314 3.96 6.00 -2.07
C ASN A 314 3.36 6.70 -0.84
N ALA A 315 2.23 7.40 -1.04
CA ALA A 315 1.55 8.21 -0.03
C ALA A 315 1.15 7.47 1.28
N ALA A 316 1.18 6.14 1.32
CA ALA A 316 0.82 5.38 2.50
C ALA A 316 1.81 5.57 3.66
N ALA A 317 1.28 5.78 4.87
CA ALA A 317 2.04 6.16 6.07
C ALA A 317 3.20 5.21 6.43
N ASP A 318 3.11 3.92 6.09
CA ASP A 318 4.10 2.86 6.38
C ASP A 318 5.22 2.75 5.34
N CYS A 319 5.06 3.32 4.15
CA CYS A 319 6.09 3.41 3.11
C CYS A 319 6.91 4.70 3.18
N ARG A 320 6.53 5.64 4.06
CA ARG A 320 7.21 6.93 4.18
C ARG A 320 8.55 6.79 4.89
N ARG A 321 9.55 7.46 4.33
CA ARG A 321 10.85 7.62 4.99
C ARG A 321 10.81 8.80 5.96
N PRO A 322 11.63 8.79 7.03
CA PRO A 322 11.80 9.96 7.90
C PRO A 322 12.27 11.23 7.15
N ASP A 323 13.06 11.08 6.09
CA ASP A 323 13.59 12.18 5.27
C ASP A 323 12.69 12.55 4.08
N HIS A 324 11.51 11.92 3.93
CA HIS A 324 10.50 12.17 2.89
C HIS A 324 11.03 12.12 1.45
N LEU A 325 10.72 11.06 0.70
CA LEU A 325 11.09 10.93 -0.71
C LEU A 325 9.99 11.47 -1.63
N PHE A 326 10.38 12.27 -2.62
CA PHE A 326 9.51 12.87 -3.63
C PHE A 326 9.87 12.41 -5.04
N GLU A 327 8.85 12.29 -5.89
CA GLU A 327 8.99 12.11 -7.34
C GLU A 327 8.97 13.47 -8.02
N ILE A 328 10.07 13.84 -8.65
CA ILE A 328 10.15 15.07 -9.43
C ILE A 328 9.90 14.72 -10.89
N TYR A 329 8.67 14.98 -11.35
CA TYR A 329 8.26 14.70 -12.72
C TYR A 329 8.84 15.73 -13.70
N PRO A 330 9.26 15.31 -14.92
CA PRO A 330 9.66 16.23 -15.98
C PRO A 330 8.52 17.20 -16.36
N GLN A 331 8.89 18.37 -16.87
CA GLN A 331 7.93 19.41 -17.29
C GLN A 331 6.91 18.92 -18.34
N THR A 332 7.24 17.89 -19.11
CA THR A 332 6.33 17.28 -20.10
C THR A 332 5.01 16.81 -19.49
N TYR A 333 5.00 16.36 -18.23
CA TYR A 333 3.78 15.95 -17.52
C TYR A 333 2.86 17.15 -17.26
N SER A 334 3.40 18.21 -16.68
CA SER A 334 2.67 19.45 -16.39
C SER A 334 2.13 20.07 -17.68
N LEU A 335 2.94 20.12 -18.74
CA LEU A 335 2.52 20.62 -20.05
C LEU A 335 1.35 19.83 -20.66
N THR A 336 1.33 18.49 -20.54
CA THR A 336 0.18 17.68 -20.99
C THR A 336 -1.09 18.04 -20.21
N VAL A 337 -0.96 18.19 -18.88
CA VAL A 337 -2.09 18.54 -18.02
C VAL A 337 -2.65 19.92 -18.33
N ASP A 338 -1.77 20.91 -18.52
CA ASP A 338 -2.17 22.28 -18.82
C ASP A 338 -2.89 22.36 -20.17
N LYS A 339 -2.35 21.69 -21.20
CA LYS A 339 -2.99 21.57 -22.52
C LYS A 339 -4.39 20.97 -22.43
N VAL A 340 -4.56 19.86 -21.71
CA VAL A 340 -5.88 19.23 -21.56
C VAL A 340 -6.81 20.11 -20.73
N SER A 341 -6.28 20.84 -19.75
CA SER A 341 -7.06 21.80 -18.96
C SER A 341 -7.59 22.95 -19.82
N GLU A 342 -6.77 23.49 -20.72
CA GLU A 342 -7.17 24.48 -21.71
C GLU A 342 -8.26 23.93 -22.65
N MET A 343 -8.08 22.71 -23.17
CA MET A 343 -9.06 22.05 -24.04
C MET A 343 -10.43 21.88 -23.36
N VAL A 344 -10.45 21.51 -22.07
CA VAL A 344 -11.70 21.38 -21.30
C VAL A 344 -12.34 22.75 -21.05
N ARG A 345 -11.55 23.78 -20.74
CA ARG A 345 -12.07 25.15 -20.55
C ARG A 345 -12.67 25.71 -21.83
N GLU A 346 -12.00 25.53 -22.96
CA GLU A 346 -12.50 25.92 -24.28
C GLU A 346 -13.82 25.20 -24.58
N TYR A 347 -13.88 23.87 -24.38
CA TYR A 347 -15.11 23.10 -24.55
C TYR A 347 -16.27 23.62 -23.67
N VAL A 348 -16.02 23.87 -22.38
CA VAL A 348 -17.05 24.42 -21.48
C VAL A 348 -17.49 25.81 -21.94
N SER A 349 -16.53 26.67 -22.28
CA SER A 349 -16.82 28.03 -22.76
C SER A 349 -17.63 28.01 -24.05
N ASP A 350 -17.29 27.19 -25.03
CA ASP A 350 -17.94 27.20 -26.34
C ASP A 350 -19.23 26.37 -26.42
N VAL A 351 -19.29 25.25 -25.71
CA VAL A 351 -20.40 24.29 -25.83
C VAL A 351 -21.45 24.49 -24.73
N MET A 352 -21.03 24.78 -23.49
CA MET A 352 -21.96 24.91 -22.37
C MET A 352 -22.57 26.31 -22.27
N SER A 353 -21.85 27.38 -22.66
CA SER A 353 -22.40 28.75 -22.65
C SER A 353 -23.42 29.00 -23.77
N LYS A 354 -23.30 28.29 -24.90
CA LYS A 354 -24.19 28.40 -26.07
C LYS A 354 -25.42 27.47 -25.99
N LYS A 355 -25.63 26.75 -24.88
CA LYS A 355 -26.84 25.94 -24.66
C LYS A 355 -28.03 26.87 -24.42
N PRO A 356 -29.13 26.77 -25.19
CA PRO A 356 -30.33 27.55 -24.93
C PRO A 356 -30.93 27.16 -23.56
N VAL A 357 -31.14 28.16 -22.71
CA VAL A 357 -31.78 28.04 -21.40
C VAL A 357 -33.25 27.70 -21.62
N GLY A 358 -33.66 26.43 -21.43
CA GLY A 358 -35.08 26.06 -21.53
C GLY A 358 -35.44 24.58 -21.72
N SER A 359 -34.53 23.68 -22.11
CA SER A 359 -34.89 22.26 -22.24
C SER A 359 -34.69 21.50 -20.92
N GLY A 360 -35.72 21.46 -20.09
CA GLY A 360 -35.81 20.52 -18.99
C GLY A 360 -35.91 19.08 -19.51
N SER A 361 -35.08 18.19 -18.96
CA SER A 361 -35.20 16.73 -19.00
C SER A 361 -35.03 16.01 -20.38
N ALA A 362 -33.98 15.17 -20.43
CA ALA A 362 -33.91 13.88 -21.15
C ALA A 362 -33.67 13.81 -22.68
N ALA A 363 -33.07 14.81 -23.33
CA ALA A 363 -32.53 14.63 -24.68
C ALA A 363 -31.16 15.28 -24.87
N THR A 364 -30.14 14.44 -24.74
CA THR A 364 -28.72 14.64 -25.05
C THR A 364 -28.47 14.79 -26.56
N LYS A 365 -29.19 15.69 -27.23
CA LYS A 365 -28.79 16.08 -28.59
C LYS A 365 -27.86 17.29 -28.49
N LEU A 366 -26.57 17.05 -28.72
CA LEU A 366 -25.62 18.12 -29.05
C LEU A 366 -26.30 19.05 -30.08
N PRO A 367 -26.27 20.39 -29.90
CA PRO A 367 -26.84 21.31 -30.88
C PRO A 367 -26.42 20.92 -32.30
N PRO A 368 -27.32 20.97 -33.30
CA PRO A 368 -27.03 20.53 -34.67
C PRO A 368 -25.78 21.21 -35.28
N ASN A 369 -25.42 22.39 -34.76
CA ASN A 369 -24.27 23.17 -35.21
C ASN A 369 -22.95 22.86 -34.47
N ILE A 370 -22.90 21.90 -33.54
CA ILE A 370 -21.61 21.49 -32.92
C ILE A 370 -20.67 20.84 -33.94
N GLN A 371 -21.19 20.31 -35.04
CA GLN A 371 -20.35 19.84 -36.15
C GLN A 371 -19.51 20.97 -36.78
N LEU A 372 -19.87 22.25 -36.57
CA LEU A 372 -19.13 23.43 -37.01
C LEU A 372 -18.09 23.93 -35.99
N LEU A 373 -18.09 23.41 -34.75
CA LEU A 373 -17.10 23.73 -33.73
C LEU A 373 -15.95 22.71 -33.80
N THR A 374 -14.78 23.15 -34.26
CA THR A 374 -13.56 22.33 -34.31
C THR A 374 -12.69 22.57 -33.08
N THR A 375 -13.22 22.31 -31.88
CA THR A 375 -12.36 22.31 -30.67
C THR A 375 -11.58 21.00 -30.59
N PRO A 376 -10.32 21.00 -30.11
CA PRO A 376 -9.50 19.79 -30.02
C PRO A 376 -10.14 18.67 -29.18
N LEU A 377 -10.92 19.00 -28.14
CA LEU A 377 -11.60 17.99 -27.30
C LEU A 377 -12.75 17.27 -28.03
N LEU A 378 -13.44 17.95 -28.95
CA LEU A 378 -14.50 17.32 -29.75
C LEU A 378 -13.95 16.23 -30.68
N THR A 379 -12.73 16.40 -31.18
CA THR A 379 -12.03 15.37 -31.96
C THR A 379 -11.82 14.11 -31.11
N PHE A 380 -11.30 14.27 -29.90
CA PHE A 380 -11.17 13.16 -28.95
C PHE A 380 -12.51 12.48 -28.65
N ILE A 381 -13.57 13.26 -28.39
CA ILE A 381 -14.89 12.70 -28.07
C ILE A 381 -15.42 11.83 -29.22
N LYS A 382 -15.26 12.25 -30.47
CA LYS A 382 -15.69 11.47 -31.65
C LYS A 382 -14.92 10.16 -31.77
N GLU A 383 -13.59 10.24 -31.75
CA GLU A 383 -12.70 9.07 -31.84
C GLU A 383 -12.96 8.08 -30.68
N ALA A 384 -13.05 8.58 -29.44
CA ALA A 384 -13.26 7.76 -28.26
C ALA A 384 -14.63 7.07 -28.25
N ARG A 385 -15.70 7.75 -28.68
CA ARG A 385 -17.04 7.14 -28.79
C ARG A 385 -17.06 6.01 -29.81
N GLU A 386 -16.43 6.20 -30.97
CA GLU A 386 -16.36 5.19 -32.02
C GLU A 386 -15.71 3.90 -31.49
N VAL A 387 -14.53 4.04 -30.88
CA VAL A 387 -13.77 2.89 -30.35
C VAL A 387 -14.56 2.14 -29.26
N VAL A 388 -15.16 2.88 -28.31
CA VAL A 388 -15.95 2.24 -27.24
C VAL A 388 -17.19 1.55 -27.80
N LEU A 389 -17.91 2.17 -28.73
CA LEU A 389 -19.09 1.57 -29.35
C LEU A 389 -18.74 0.31 -30.17
N GLN A 390 -17.59 0.28 -30.82
CA GLN A 390 -17.07 -0.93 -31.47
C GLN A 390 -16.77 -2.04 -30.45
N SER A 391 -16.05 -1.73 -29.37
CA SER A 391 -15.75 -2.68 -28.28
C SER A 391 -17.02 -3.27 -27.66
N ARG A 392 -18.07 -2.44 -27.46
CA ARG A 392 -19.38 -2.84 -26.91
C ARG A 392 -20.16 -3.85 -27.77
N ARG A 393 -19.85 -3.97 -29.07
CA ARG A 393 -20.44 -5.02 -29.93
C ARG A 393 -20.01 -6.42 -29.50
N HIS A 394 -18.83 -6.54 -28.91
CA HIS A 394 -18.27 -7.81 -28.47
C HIS A 394 -18.36 -8.00 -26.96
N ARG A 395 -18.22 -6.91 -26.18
CA ARG A 395 -18.09 -6.98 -24.72
C ARG A 395 -18.88 -5.87 -24.04
N THR A 396 -19.86 -6.24 -23.22
CA THR A 396 -20.72 -5.27 -22.54
C THR A 396 -20.14 -4.91 -21.16
N PRO A 397 -20.05 -3.62 -20.80
CA PRO A 397 -19.71 -3.21 -19.44
C PRO A 397 -20.87 -3.54 -18.47
N THR A 398 -20.54 -3.83 -17.22
CA THR A 398 -21.54 -4.01 -16.14
C THR A 398 -21.83 -2.71 -15.40
N SER A 399 -22.62 -2.77 -14.33
CA SER A 399 -22.82 -1.73 -13.31
C SER A 399 -21.69 -1.67 -12.25
N CYS A 400 -20.89 -2.73 -12.12
CA CYS A 400 -19.82 -2.82 -11.09
C CYS A 400 -18.44 -2.32 -11.54
N GLY A 401 -18.30 -2.02 -12.83
CA GLY A 401 -17.10 -1.38 -13.38
C GLY A 401 -16.20 -2.38 -14.08
N LEU A 402 -16.73 -3.57 -14.34
CA LEU A 402 -16.05 -4.65 -15.05
C LEU A 402 -16.70 -4.89 -16.41
N ILE A 403 -15.87 -5.30 -17.35
CA ILE A 403 -16.32 -5.80 -18.65
C ILE A 403 -16.75 -7.26 -18.49
N LYS A 404 -17.85 -7.65 -19.12
CA LYS A 404 -18.30 -9.05 -19.12
C LYS A 404 -17.22 -9.97 -19.71
N PRO A 405 -16.89 -11.10 -19.07
CA PRO A 405 -15.91 -12.05 -19.59
C PRO A 405 -16.26 -12.51 -21.00
N SER A 406 -15.26 -12.58 -21.87
CA SER A 406 -15.40 -13.03 -23.25
C SER A 406 -14.35 -14.06 -23.62
N SER A 407 -14.60 -14.81 -24.70
CA SER A 407 -13.54 -15.51 -25.43
C SER A 407 -12.56 -14.51 -26.04
N ALA A 408 -11.50 -15.00 -26.69
CA ALA A 408 -10.59 -14.13 -27.44
C ALA A 408 -11.36 -13.31 -28.50
N VAL A 409 -11.06 -12.01 -28.59
CA VAL A 409 -11.70 -11.06 -29.50
C VAL A 409 -10.62 -10.24 -30.20
N GLU A 410 -10.71 -10.12 -31.52
CA GLU A 410 -9.95 -9.12 -32.28
C GLU A 410 -10.69 -7.78 -32.26
N LEU A 411 -10.02 -6.73 -31.81
CA LEU A 411 -10.50 -5.35 -31.94
C LEU A 411 -9.66 -4.59 -32.95
N GLU A 412 -10.26 -3.68 -33.69
CA GLU A 412 -9.51 -2.73 -34.50
C GLU A 412 -8.60 -1.89 -33.60
N LYS A 413 -7.33 -1.73 -33.99
CA LYS A 413 -6.39 -0.92 -33.23
C LYS A 413 -6.81 0.54 -33.38
N PRO A 414 -7.15 1.23 -32.28
CA PRO A 414 -7.64 2.58 -32.37
C PRO A 414 -6.53 3.52 -32.83
N ASN A 415 -6.76 4.27 -33.92
CA ASN A 415 -5.81 5.27 -34.43
C ASN A 415 -6.18 6.66 -33.89
N PHE A 416 -5.83 6.92 -32.63
CA PHE A 416 -6.05 8.23 -32.02
C PHE A 416 -5.13 9.30 -32.61
N SER A 417 -5.69 10.49 -32.88
CA SER A 417 -4.93 11.67 -33.28
C SER A 417 -3.93 12.11 -32.20
N ALA A 418 -2.94 12.94 -32.56
CA ALA A 418 -1.95 13.44 -31.59
C ALA A 418 -2.60 14.15 -30.40
N THR A 419 -3.63 14.96 -30.66
CA THR A 419 -4.44 15.63 -29.63
C THR A 419 -5.15 14.62 -28.72
N SER A 420 -5.81 13.61 -29.29
CA SER A 420 -6.50 12.57 -28.52
C SER A 420 -5.55 11.79 -27.62
N ARG A 421 -4.30 11.56 -28.06
CA ARG A 421 -3.27 10.91 -27.22
C ARG A 421 -2.90 11.74 -26.00
N GLU A 422 -2.92 13.07 -26.08
CA GLU A 422 -2.69 13.92 -24.90
C GLU A 422 -3.84 13.79 -23.89
N VAL A 423 -5.10 13.72 -24.36
CA VAL A 423 -6.26 13.47 -23.48
C VAL A 423 -6.19 12.07 -22.85
N LEU A 424 -5.80 11.05 -23.61
CA LEU A 424 -5.60 9.70 -23.09
C LEU A 424 -4.51 9.66 -22.02
N LYS A 425 -3.35 10.30 -22.25
CA LYS A 425 -2.28 10.42 -21.24
C LYS A 425 -2.80 11.09 -19.97
N PHE A 426 -3.58 12.17 -20.08
CA PHE A 426 -4.20 12.81 -18.92
C PHE A 426 -5.11 11.84 -18.14
N LEU A 427 -5.97 11.08 -18.84
CA LEU A 427 -6.82 10.08 -18.19
C LEU A 427 -6.02 8.94 -17.55
N GLU A 428 -4.88 8.56 -18.14
CA GLU A 428 -3.96 7.59 -17.55
C GLU A 428 -3.27 8.13 -16.29
N TYR A 429 -2.77 9.36 -16.32
CA TYR A 429 -2.21 10.01 -15.13
C TYR A 429 -3.24 10.13 -14.00
N TRP A 430 -4.50 10.40 -14.37
CA TRP A 430 -5.61 10.57 -13.45
C TRP A 430 -6.12 9.25 -12.84
N ALA A 431 -6.37 8.25 -13.67
CA ALA A 431 -7.05 7.02 -13.25
C ALA A 431 -6.10 5.83 -13.04
N VAL A 432 -5.00 5.75 -13.79
CA VAL A 432 -4.09 4.59 -13.77
C VAL A 432 -2.96 4.81 -12.77
N TYR A 433 -2.19 5.88 -12.95
CA TYR A 433 -0.99 6.13 -12.17
C TYR A 433 -1.23 6.85 -10.83
N ASN A 434 -2.45 7.30 -10.56
CA ASN A 434 -2.83 7.97 -9.31
C ASN A 434 -1.86 9.10 -8.93
N ILE A 435 -1.48 9.94 -9.91
CA ILE A 435 -0.52 11.06 -9.73
C ILE A 435 -1.21 12.24 -9.03
N PHE A 436 -2.53 12.33 -9.18
CA PHE A 436 -3.35 13.44 -8.67
C PHE A 436 -3.66 13.19 -7.19
N ALA A 437 -3.29 14.15 -6.33
CA ALA A 437 -3.68 14.13 -4.93
C ALA A 437 -5.22 14.13 -4.80
N PRO A 438 -5.81 13.50 -3.76
CA PRO A 438 -7.27 13.43 -3.59
C PRO A 438 -8.00 14.78 -3.59
N GLU A 439 -7.30 15.83 -3.16
CA GLU A 439 -7.84 17.19 -3.07
C GLU A 439 -7.65 17.97 -4.38
N CYS A 440 -7.10 17.36 -5.43
CA CYS A 440 -6.74 18.00 -6.69
C CYS A 440 -7.97 18.58 -7.41
N ARG A 441 -7.90 19.84 -7.84
CA ARG A 441 -9.02 20.50 -8.53
C ARG A 441 -9.30 19.87 -9.90
N LEU A 442 -8.30 19.22 -10.48
CA LEU A 442 -8.35 18.67 -11.82
C LEU A 442 -9.14 17.36 -11.91
N HIS A 443 -9.60 16.78 -10.79
CA HIS A 443 -10.61 15.69 -10.83
C HIS A 443 -11.87 16.11 -11.59
N SER A 444 -12.25 17.39 -11.50
CA SER A 444 -13.38 17.95 -12.26
C SER A 444 -13.19 17.86 -13.78
N HIS A 445 -11.95 17.98 -14.27
CA HIS A 445 -11.66 17.95 -15.71
C HIS A 445 -11.84 16.54 -16.25
N GLY A 446 -11.34 15.53 -15.54
CA GLY A 446 -11.58 14.12 -15.87
C GLY A 446 -13.07 13.77 -15.89
N ALA A 447 -13.83 14.20 -14.87
CA ALA A 447 -15.28 14.01 -14.81
C ALA A 447 -16.01 14.71 -15.97
N LEU A 448 -15.59 15.92 -16.35
CA LEU A 448 -16.14 16.66 -17.49
C LEU A 448 -15.86 15.97 -18.82
N ILE A 449 -14.66 15.42 -19.01
CA ILE A 449 -14.31 14.63 -20.20
C ILE A 449 -15.24 13.41 -20.29
N LEU A 450 -15.39 12.64 -19.23
CA LEU A 450 -16.29 11.48 -19.19
C LEU A 450 -17.76 11.88 -19.41
N ARG A 451 -18.18 13.02 -18.88
CA ARG A 451 -19.53 13.57 -19.12
C ARG A 451 -19.74 13.93 -20.58
N ALA A 452 -18.73 14.53 -21.22
CA ALA A 452 -18.78 14.89 -22.63
C ALA A 452 -18.81 13.65 -23.54
N LEU A 453 -18.20 12.53 -23.11
CA LEU A 453 -18.33 11.25 -23.82
C LEU A 453 -19.77 10.74 -23.84
N ASP A 454 -20.60 10.99 -22.82
CA ASP A 454 -22.01 10.56 -22.76
C ASP A 454 -22.19 9.04 -22.98
N LEU A 455 -21.28 8.24 -22.41
CA LEU A 455 -21.26 6.78 -22.54
C LEU A 455 -21.64 6.03 -21.24
N TYR A 456 -21.77 6.77 -20.13
CA TYR A 456 -21.89 6.24 -18.76
C TYR A 456 -22.96 6.97 -17.94
N PRO A 457 -24.25 6.92 -18.31
CA PRO A 457 -25.30 7.74 -17.67
C PRO A 457 -25.65 7.34 -16.23
N ASP A 458 -25.55 6.04 -15.89
CA ASP A 458 -26.05 5.48 -14.62
C ASP A 458 -24.95 5.30 -13.57
N ARG A 459 -23.91 6.15 -13.59
CA ARG A 459 -22.69 5.97 -12.80
C ARG A 459 -22.03 7.27 -12.39
N ASP A 460 -21.29 7.22 -11.29
CA ASP A 460 -20.42 8.33 -10.87
C ASP A 460 -19.22 8.47 -11.81
N LEU A 461 -19.08 9.66 -12.41
CA LEU A 461 -18.01 9.96 -13.37
C LEU A 461 -16.69 10.26 -12.65
N ASN A 462 -16.03 9.21 -12.17
CA ASN A 462 -14.80 9.28 -11.40
C ASN A 462 -13.67 8.43 -12.05
N GLN A 463 -12.57 8.25 -11.33
CA GLN A 463 -11.44 7.46 -11.84
C GLN A 463 -11.79 5.98 -12.12
N ALA A 464 -12.76 5.39 -11.41
CA ALA A 464 -13.21 4.02 -11.70
C ALA A 464 -13.92 3.94 -13.06
N THR A 465 -14.70 4.97 -13.42
CA THR A 465 -15.28 5.07 -14.76
C THR A 465 -14.23 5.36 -15.83
N ALA A 466 -13.23 6.19 -15.54
CA ALA A 466 -12.11 6.38 -16.45
C ALA A 466 -11.30 5.09 -16.67
N TRP A 467 -11.11 4.29 -15.61
CA TRP A 467 -10.49 2.97 -15.70
C TRP A 467 -11.29 2.05 -16.64
N LEU A 468 -12.61 1.94 -16.44
CA LEU A 468 -13.49 1.17 -17.32
C LEU A 468 -13.42 1.67 -18.77
N PHE A 469 -13.42 2.99 -18.97
CA PHE A 469 -13.26 3.59 -20.29
C PHE A 469 -11.95 3.15 -20.96
N LEU A 470 -10.83 3.17 -20.24
CA LEU A 470 -9.52 2.75 -20.78
C LEU A 470 -9.50 1.26 -21.13
N GLN A 471 -10.24 0.41 -20.40
CA GLN A 471 -10.43 -0.99 -20.76
C GLN A 471 -11.30 -1.15 -22.01
N GLU A 472 -12.42 -0.41 -22.11
CA GLU A 472 -13.30 -0.43 -23.28
C GLU A 472 -12.59 0.11 -24.53
N ALA A 473 -11.72 1.11 -24.38
CA ALA A 473 -10.91 1.70 -25.43
C ALA A 473 -9.72 0.81 -25.86
N GLY A 474 -9.50 -0.34 -25.22
CA GLY A 474 -8.42 -1.28 -25.54
C GLY A 474 -7.02 -0.83 -25.09
N ILE A 475 -6.94 0.24 -24.29
CA ILE A 475 -5.69 0.76 -23.72
C ILE A 475 -5.22 -0.15 -22.57
N LEU A 476 -6.14 -0.63 -21.74
CA LEU A 476 -5.91 -1.61 -20.68
C LEU A 476 -6.59 -2.93 -21.00
N SER A 477 -6.07 -4.02 -20.43
CA SER A 477 -6.74 -5.32 -20.48
C SER A 477 -8.00 -5.34 -19.58
N PRO A 478 -9.06 -6.10 -19.90
CA PRO A 478 -10.29 -6.17 -19.09
C PRO A 478 -10.08 -6.63 -17.64
N TRP A 479 -9.08 -7.47 -17.40
CA TRP A 479 -8.70 -8.01 -16.10
C TRP A 479 -7.48 -7.31 -15.49
N GLU A 480 -7.11 -6.15 -16.02
CA GLU A 480 -5.99 -5.36 -15.51
C GLU A 480 -6.21 -4.94 -14.05
N LEU A 481 -5.12 -4.83 -13.28
CA LEU A 481 -5.19 -4.63 -11.82
C LEU A 481 -4.78 -3.20 -11.42
N PRO A 482 -5.64 -2.46 -10.69
CA PRO A 482 -5.28 -1.14 -10.16
C PRO A 482 -4.04 -1.15 -9.26
N SER A 483 -3.83 -2.20 -8.45
CA SER A 483 -2.67 -2.29 -7.53
C SER A 483 -1.32 -2.23 -8.26
N ARG A 484 -1.26 -2.65 -9.53
CA ARG A 484 -0.04 -2.67 -10.35
C ARG A 484 0.48 -1.28 -10.68
N PHE A 485 -0.41 -0.30 -10.81
CA PHE A 485 -0.06 1.07 -11.20
C PHE A 485 -0.08 2.06 -10.04
N LYS A 486 -0.86 1.78 -8.99
CA LYS A 486 -0.97 2.64 -7.81
C LYS A 486 0.31 2.71 -6.98
N HIS A 487 1.13 1.66 -6.98
CA HIS A 487 2.40 1.59 -6.28
C HIS A 487 3.56 1.65 -7.28
N ARG A 488 4.49 2.58 -7.06
CA ARG A 488 5.59 2.85 -8.01
C ARG A 488 6.94 2.49 -7.39
N LEU A 489 7.69 1.68 -8.12
CA LEU A 489 9.09 1.37 -7.80
C LEU A 489 10.00 2.39 -8.47
N PRO A 490 10.82 3.13 -7.70
CA PRO A 490 11.68 4.14 -8.28
C PRO A 490 12.66 3.61 -9.33
N GLY A 491 12.64 4.21 -10.52
CA GLY A 491 13.43 3.80 -11.68
C GLY A 491 12.83 2.66 -12.51
N ILE A 492 11.59 2.24 -12.20
CA ILE A 492 10.87 1.17 -12.91
C ILE A 492 9.57 1.73 -13.48
N THR A 493 9.23 1.33 -14.70
CA THR A 493 7.95 1.65 -15.33
C THR A 493 7.08 0.40 -15.49
N VAL A 494 5.77 0.59 -15.65
CA VAL A 494 4.82 -0.52 -15.81
C VAL A 494 4.47 -0.65 -17.29
N ASP A 495 4.74 -1.81 -17.89
CA ASP A 495 4.25 -2.11 -19.24
C ASP A 495 2.78 -2.56 -19.16
N LYS A 496 1.87 -1.78 -19.74
CA LYS A 496 0.43 -2.06 -19.73
C LYS A 496 0.07 -3.43 -20.30
N ASN A 497 0.84 -3.97 -21.25
CA ASN A 497 0.58 -5.30 -21.83
C ASN A 497 1.55 -6.38 -21.32
N GLY A 498 2.39 -6.07 -20.33
CA GLY A 498 3.44 -6.96 -19.83
C GLY A 498 3.65 -6.85 -18.32
N GLY A 499 4.92 -6.97 -17.91
CA GLY A 499 5.35 -6.86 -16.52
C GLY A 499 5.95 -5.49 -16.18
N LEU A 500 6.90 -5.49 -15.26
CA LEU A 500 7.69 -4.33 -14.88
C LEU A 500 8.86 -4.15 -15.87
N SER A 501 8.98 -2.94 -16.42
CA SER A 501 10.04 -2.57 -17.35
C SER A 501 11.16 -1.83 -16.63
N ARG A 502 12.38 -2.32 -16.84
CA ARG A 502 13.64 -1.79 -16.31
C ARG A 502 14.57 -1.43 -17.47
N PRO A 503 15.39 -0.36 -17.36
CA PRO A 503 16.45 -0.10 -18.33
C PRO A 503 17.35 -1.34 -18.46
N PRO A 504 17.56 -1.88 -19.68
CA PRO A 504 18.37 -3.08 -19.85
C PRO A 504 19.84 -2.79 -19.49
N PRO A 505 20.55 -3.74 -18.85
CA PRO A 505 21.97 -3.57 -18.56
C PRO A 505 22.78 -3.56 -19.87
N THR A 506 23.70 -2.60 -20.01
CA THR A 506 24.51 -2.43 -21.22
C THR A 506 25.79 -3.29 -21.19
N ALA A 507 26.40 -3.46 -20.02
CA ALA A 507 27.66 -4.17 -19.84
C ALA A 507 27.46 -5.50 -19.07
N ILE A 508 26.79 -6.46 -19.73
CA ILE A 508 26.46 -7.77 -19.16
C ILE A 508 27.71 -8.59 -18.82
N GLU A 509 28.66 -8.69 -19.76
CA GLU A 509 29.88 -9.49 -19.58
C GLU A 509 30.79 -8.91 -18.49
N GLU A 510 30.96 -7.59 -18.47
CA GLU A 510 31.75 -6.88 -17.46
C GLU A 510 31.15 -6.96 -16.04
N SER A 511 29.88 -7.36 -15.93
CA SER A 511 29.22 -7.57 -14.64
C SER A 511 29.49 -8.95 -14.04
N MET A 512 30.26 -9.79 -14.73
CA MET A 512 30.61 -11.15 -14.28
C MET A 512 32.12 -11.30 -14.12
N ARG A 513 32.54 -11.98 -13.05
CA ARG A 513 33.91 -12.48 -12.91
C ARG A 513 34.19 -13.53 -13.98
N PRO A 514 35.41 -13.58 -14.54
CA PRO A 514 35.78 -14.60 -15.53
C PRO A 514 35.80 -16.00 -14.91
N ASP A 515 36.19 -16.10 -13.65
CA ASP A 515 36.28 -17.33 -12.85
C ASP A 515 35.46 -17.23 -11.56
N ASP A 516 35.16 -18.38 -10.97
CA ASP A 516 34.54 -18.47 -9.64
C ASP A 516 35.56 -18.08 -8.56
N ILE A 517 35.27 -17.01 -7.80
CA ILE A 517 36.17 -16.47 -6.76
C ILE A 517 36.54 -17.50 -5.69
N ALA A 518 35.71 -18.53 -5.50
CA ALA A 518 35.91 -19.56 -4.49
C ALA A 518 36.43 -20.90 -5.05
N ALA A 519 36.75 -20.97 -6.34
CA ALA A 519 37.08 -22.22 -7.03
C ALA A 519 38.17 -23.06 -6.32
N SER A 520 39.20 -22.41 -5.79
CA SER A 520 40.36 -23.08 -5.18
C SER A 520 40.13 -23.56 -3.74
N TYR A 521 39.08 -23.09 -3.06
CA TYR A 521 38.83 -23.38 -1.64
C TYR A 521 37.40 -23.84 -1.33
N ARG A 522 36.63 -24.24 -2.36
CA ARG A 522 35.33 -24.90 -2.14
C ARG A 522 35.50 -26.23 -1.43
N LYS A 523 34.81 -26.39 -0.30
CA LYS A 523 34.75 -27.66 0.44
C LYS A 523 33.96 -28.70 -0.34
N ASP A 524 34.57 -29.85 -0.61
CA ASP A 524 33.92 -30.95 -1.31
C ASP A 524 32.90 -31.66 -0.39
N ARG A 525 31.63 -31.63 -0.80
CA ARG A 525 30.51 -32.30 -0.12
C ARG A 525 29.76 -33.24 -1.05
N ARG A 526 30.42 -33.71 -2.13
CA ARG A 526 29.81 -34.53 -3.18
C ARG A 526 29.28 -35.89 -2.69
N ASN A 527 29.75 -36.36 -1.54
CA ASN A 527 29.33 -37.62 -0.92
C ASN A 527 28.02 -37.53 -0.10
N LYS A 528 27.38 -36.36 -0.04
CA LYS A 528 26.12 -36.16 0.70
C LYS A 528 24.92 -36.04 -0.23
N THR A 529 23.77 -36.49 0.26
CA THR A 529 22.47 -36.17 -0.37
C THR A 529 22.03 -34.80 0.14
N VAL A 530 21.58 -33.94 -0.78
CA VAL A 530 20.99 -32.64 -0.48
C VAL A 530 19.50 -32.69 -0.80
N PHE A 531 18.65 -32.34 0.16
CA PHE A 531 17.21 -32.27 -0.02
C PHE A 531 16.80 -30.84 -0.35
N CYS A 532 16.27 -30.61 -1.55
CA CYS A 532 15.60 -29.37 -1.94
C CYS A 532 14.09 -29.59 -1.82
N ILE A 533 13.44 -28.85 -0.93
CA ILE A 533 12.03 -29.09 -0.56
C ILE A 533 11.20 -27.88 -0.99
N ASP A 534 10.66 -27.94 -2.21
CA ASP A 534 9.98 -26.83 -2.88
C ASP A 534 8.77 -27.36 -3.66
N ALA A 535 7.78 -26.49 -3.90
CA ALA A 535 6.64 -26.86 -4.74
C ALA A 535 7.09 -27.18 -6.17
N ALA A 536 6.39 -28.09 -6.86
CA ALA A 536 6.73 -28.50 -8.23
C ALA A 536 6.73 -27.36 -9.27
N SER A 537 6.00 -26.26 -8.98
CA SER A 537 5.95 -25.04 -9.79
C SER A 537 7.15 -24.10 -9.58
N THR A 538 8.07 -24.43 -8.67
CA THR A 538 9.21 -23.57 -8.34
C THR A 538 10.30 -23.66 -9.42
N HIS A 539 10.57 -22.53 -10.06
CA HIS A 539 11.57 -22.43 -11.15
C HIS A 539 12.98 -22.10 -10.64
N LEU A 540 13.09 -21.29 -9.59
CA LEU A 540 14.34 -20.83 -8.99
C LEU A 540 14.60 -21.65 -7.72
N ILE A 541 15.69 -22.42 -7.67
CA ILE A 541 16.07 -23.18 -6.47
C ILE A 541 17.23 -22.47 -5.79
N ASP A 542 16.90 -21.81 -4.68
CA ASP A 542 17.86 -21.09 -3.87
C ASP A 542 18.51 -21.98 -2.80
N ASP A 543 17.78 -22.91 -2.19
CA ASP A 543 18.25 -23.61 -0.99
C ASP A 543 18.07 -25.14 -1.02
N GLY A 544 18.86 -25.82 -0.19
CA GLY A 544 18.79 -27.26 0.05
C GLY A 544 19.51 -27.64 1.33
N VAL A 545 19.12 -28.74 1.97
CA VAL A 545 19.62 -29.12 3.30
C VAL A 545 20.24 -30.51 3.32
N SER A 546 21.28 -30.69 4.13
CA SER A 546 21.87 -32.00 4.42
C SER A 546 22.26 -32.12 5.90
N LEU A 547 22.42 -33.36 6.36
CA LEU A 547 22.74 -33.70 7.74
C LEU A 547 24.08 -34.43 7.83
N ASN A 548 24.87 -34.09 8.83
CA ASN A 548 26.08 -34.83 9.22
C ASN A 548 26.06 -35.16 10.71
N ARG A 549 26.41 -36.40 11.05
CA ARG A 549 26.61 -36.83 12.45
C ARG A 549 28.01 -36.41 12.88
N SER A 550 28.17 -35.75 14.03
CA SER A 550 29.45 -35.18 14.46
C SER A 550 30.43 -36.19 15.07
N GLY A 551 30.01 -37.45 15.25
CA GLY A 551 30.76 -38.50 15.96
C GLY A 551 30.53 -38.48 17.47
N LEU A 552 30.02 -37.39 18.03
CA LEU A 552 29.54 -37.30 19.41
C LEU A 552 28.05 -37.63 19.48
N ASP A 553 27.65 -38.35 20.52
CA ASP A 553 26.24 -38.70 20.75
C ASP A 553 25.38 -37.44 20.89
N ASN A 554 24.23 -37.45 20.23
CA ASN A 554 23.24 -36.37 20.24
C ASN A 554 23.75 -35.00 19.72
N VAL A 555 24.85 -34.96 18.95
CA VAL A 555 25.35 -33.72 18.32
C VAL A 555 25.45 -33.89 16.80
N PHE A 556 24.85 -32.96 16.07
CA PHE A 556 24.71 -33.00 14.62
C PHE A 556 25.20 -31.71 13.99
N TRP A 557 25.68 -31.82 12.75
CA TRP A 557 25.89 -30.70 11.86
C TRP A 557 24.74 -30.65 10.86
N ILE A 558 24.03 -29.53 10.84
CA ILE A 558 23.07 -29.23 9.79
C ILE A 558 23.78 -28.33 8.78
N HIS A 559 23.69 -28.66 7.50
CA HIS A 559 24.23 -27.86 6.41
C HIS A 559 23.08 -27.35 5.55
N ILE A 560 22.97 -26.03 5.46
CA ILE A 560 22.05 -25.30 4.58
C ILE A 560 22.87 -24.79 3.40
N HIS A 561 22.69 -25.42 2.26
CA HIS A 561 23.33 -25.08 1.00
C HIS A 561 22.49 -24.04 0.29
N VAL A 562 23.08 -22.90 -0.07
CA VAL A 562 22.40 -21.83 -0.79
C VAL A 562 23.09 -21.62 -2.13
N ALA A 563 22.32 -21.33 -3.18
CA ALA A 563 22.79 -20.92 -4.48
C ALA A 563 23.85 -19.82 -4.33
N ASP A 564 24.90 -19.86 -5.17
CA ASP A 564 26.07 -18.99 -5.01
C ASP A 564 26.31 -18.05 -6.22
N PRO A 565 25.33 -17.18 -6.55
CA PRO A 565 25.50 -16.23 -7.65
C PRO A 565 26.59 -15.19 -7.36
N ALA A 566 26.81 -14.85 -6.08
CA ALA A 566 27.81 -13.85 -5.65
C ALA A 566 29.25 -14.25 -5.98
N SER A 567 29.54 -15.55 -6.12
CA SER A 567 30.86 -16.05 -6.55
C SER A 567 31.25 -15.60 -7.96
N ARG A 568 30.26 -15.33 -8.81
CA ARG A 568 30.43 -14.97 -10.23
C ARG A 568 29.98 -13.55 -10.53
N LEU A 569 28.93 -13.04 -9.89
CA LEU A 569 28.45 -11.68 -10.11
C LEU A 569 29.32 -10.67 -9.36
N LEU A 570 29.75 -9.61 -10.05
CA LEU A 570 30.53 -8.55 -9.43
C LEU A 570 29.63 -7.60 -8.60
N PRO A 571 30.03 -7.22 -7.38
CA PRO A 571 29.34 -6.17 -6.63
C PRO A 571 29.50 -4.81 -7.34
N ASN A 572 28.56 -3.88 -7.15
CA ASN A 572 28.57 -2.54 -7.78
C ASN A 572 28.60 -2.52 -9.32
N SER A 573 28.41 -3.67 -9.97
CA SER A 573 28.31 -3.81 -11.43
C SER A 573 26.97 -3.31 -11.99
N GLU A 574 26.84 -3.25 -13.32
CA GLU A 574 25.57 -2.94 -13.99
C GLU A 574 24.47 -3.95 -13.62
N PHE A 575 24.80 -5.24 -13.47
CA PHE A 575 23.87 -6.22 -12.91
C PHE A 575 23.46 -5.92 -11.48
N SER A 576 24.40 -5.52 -10.62
CA SER A 576 24.08 -5.12 -9.24
C SER A 576 23.04 -4.01 -9.23
N LYS A 577 23.25 -2.94 -10.01
CA LYS A 577 22.31 -1.82 -10.11
C LYS A 577 20.96 -2.25 -10.69
N TYR A 578 20.96 -3.10 -11.72
CA TYR A 578 19.75 -3.63 -12.35
C TYR A 578 18.91 -4.49 -11.38
N PHE A 579 19.54 -5.34 -10.58
CA PHE A 579 18.87 -6.16 -9.56
C PHE A 579 18.37 -5.32 -8.37
N GLU A 580 19.11 -4.29 -7.97
CA GLU A 580 18.72 -3.40 -6.88
C GLU A 580 17.43 -2.62 -7.17
N LEU A 581 17.11 -2.35 -8.45
CA LEU A 581 15.85 -1.70 -8.85
C LEU A 581 14.62 -2.54 -8.45
N LEU A 582 14.73 -3.86 -8.53
CA LEU A 582 13.68 -4.82 -8.15
C LEU A 582 14.24 -5.83 -7.13
N PRO A 583 14.44 -5.42 -5.86
CA PRO A 583 15.24 -6.16 -4.92
C PRO A 583 14.56 -7.42 -4.37
N GLU A 584 13.27 -7.62 -4.64
CA GLU A 584 12.57 -8.87 -4.37
C GLU A 584 11.66 -9.20 -5.56
N ASN A 585 11.50 -10.49 -5.87
CA ASN A 585 10.52 -10.94 -6.87
C ASN A 585 9.11 -10.43 -6.52
N VAL A 586 8.38 -9.94 -7.51
CA VAL A 586 6.98 -9.54 -7.40
C VAL A 586 6.10 -10.72 -7.82
N TYR A 587 5.54 -11.41 -6.84
CA TYR A 587 4.61 -12.52 -7.04
C TYR A 587 3.17 -12.02 -7.18
N LEU A 588 2.89 -11.30 -8.28
CA LEU A 588 1.54 -10.92 -8.65
C LEU A 588 1.00 -11.96 -9.64
N PRO A 589 -0.06 -12.74 -9.32
CA PRO A 589 -0.61 -13.71 -10.25
C PRO A 589 -0.93 -13.05 -11.60
N GLY A 590 -0.34 -13.59 -12.65
CA GLY A 590 -0.44 -13.08 -14.01
C GLY A 590 0.53 -11.95 -14.42
N HIS A 591 1.23 -11.36 -13.47
CA HIS A 591 2.28 -10.35 -13.70
C HIS A 591 3.50 -10.66 -12.82
N PHE A 592 3.99 -11.90 -12.90
CA PHE A 592 5.18 -12.30 -12.16
C PHE A 592 6.41 -11.59 -12.74
N ASP A 593 7.11 -10.83 -11.90
CA ASP A 593 8.35 -10.15 -12.27
C ASP A 593 9.48 -10.59 -11.34
N ALA A 594 10.53 -11.18 -11.92
CA ALA A 594 11.68 -11.68 -11.19
C ALA A 594 12.79 -10.63 -11.09
N MET A 595 13.50 -10.59 -9.95
CA MET A 595 14.73 -9.82 -9.77
C MET A 595 15.73 -10.14 -10.90
N ILE A 596 15.94 -11.44 -11.17
CA ILE A 596 16.72 -11.95 -12.30
C ILE A 596 15.74 -12.51 -13.36
N PRO A 597 15.52 -11.80 -14.49
CA PRO A 597 14.67 -12.30 -15.56
C PRO A 597 15.21 -13.58 -16.19
N SER A 598 14.32 -14.47 -16.63
CA SER A 598 14.68 -15.73 -17.29
C SER A 598 15.38 -15.55 -18.63
N HIS A 599 15.18 -14.42 -19.31
CA HIS A 599 15.83 -14.09 -20.58
C HIS A 599 17.23 -13.47 -20.43
N LEU A 600 17.65 -13.14 -19.20
CA LEU A 600 18.94 -12.51 -18.94
C LEU A 600 20.04 -13.58 -18.91
N GLY A 601 21.05 -13.46 -19.78
CA GLY A 601 22.16 -14.41 -19.95
C GLY A 601 23.30 -13.87 -20.83
N LEU A 602 24.43 -14.57 -20.86
CA LEU A 602 25.57 -14.27 -21.72
C LEU A 602 25.28 -14.80 -23.14
N ASN A 603 25.21 -13.91 -24.13
CA ASN A 603 24.93 -14.16 -25.56
C ASN A 603 23.46 -14.44 -25.93
N SER A 604 22.74 -13.40 -26.37
CA SER A 604 21.39 -13.50 -26.95
C SER A 604 21.33 -14.15 -28.34
N THR A 605 22.47 -14.46 -28.94
CA THR A 605 22.61 -15.02 -30.29
C THR A 605 22.89 -16.52 -30.31
N ASP A 606 23.20 -17.14 -29.16
CA ASP A 606 23.43 -18.58 -29.04
C ASP A 606 22.22 -19.24 -28.33
N PRO A 607 21.39 -20.04 -29.03
CA PRO A 607 20.25 -20.73 -28.43
C PRO A 607 20.65 -21.79 -27.38
N THR A 608 21.94 -22.04 -27.19
CA THR A 608 22.48 -22.97 -26.16
C THR A 608 22.91 -22.28 -24.86
N SER A 609 22.98 -20.95 -24.82
CA SER A 609 23.34 -20.20 -23.61
C SER A 609 22.25 -20.32 -22.53
N GLN A 610 22.62 -20.87 -21.38
CA GLN A 610 21.71 -21.00 -20.24
C GLN A 610 21.44 -19.63 -19.59
N SER A 611 20.19 -19.40 -19.19
CA SER A 611 19.83 -18.21 -18.38
C SER A 611 20.64 -18.15 -17.08
N LEU A 612 20.88 -16.95 -16.54
CA LEU A 612 21.56 -16.78 -15.24
C LEU A 612 20.88 -17.59 -14.13
N VAL A 613 19.54 -17.68 -14.18
CA VAL A 613 18.73 -18.48 -13.26
C VAL A 613 19.12 -19.95 -13.29
N GLN A 614 19.24 -20.55 -14.48
CA GLN A 614 19.66 -21.95 -14.62
C GLN A 614 21.13 -22.13 -14.23
N GLN A 615 21.98 -21.15 -14.53
CA GLN A 615 23.41 -21.19 -14.22
C GLN A 615 23.68 -21.20 -12.71
N PHE A 616 22.89 -20.46 -11.92
CA PHE A 616 23.12 -20.30 -10.48
C PHE A 616 22.18 -21.09 -9.57
N SER A 617 21.07 -21.62 -10.10
CA SER A 617 20.20 -22.51 -9.32
C SER A 617 20.98 -23.71 -8.78
N LEU A 618 20.63 -24.13 -7.57
CA LEU A 618 21.19 -25.34 -6.98
C LEU A 618 20.93 -26.56 -7.87
N ARG A 619 21.97 -27.35 -8.07
CA ARG A 619 21.96 -28.56 -8.90
C ARG A 619 23.00 -29.54 -8.41
N SER A 620 22.82 -30.82 -8.72
CA SER A 620 23.78 -31.86 -8.37
C SER A 620 25.19 -31.50 -8.85
N ARG A 621 26.18 -31.60 -7.97
CA ARG A 621 27.59 -31.24 -8.25
C ARG A 621 27.83 -29.75 -8.53
N GLY A 622 26.85 -28.88 -8.28
CA GLY A 622 26.96 -27.43 -8.44
C GLY A 622 27.69 -26.72 -7.28
N PRO A 623 28.07 -25.45 -7.48
CA PRO A 623 28.57 -24.59 -6.42
C PRO A 623 27.44 -24.15 -5.47
N ALA A 624 27.76 -24.01 -4.18
CA ALA A 624 26.87 -23.45 -3.18
C ALA A 624 27.66 -22.70 -2.09
N LEU A 625 27.07 -21.67 -1.51
CA LEU A 625 27.51 -21.10 -0.24
C LEU A 625 26.79 -21.83 0.89
N THR A 626 27.52 -22.56 1.72
CA THR A 626 26.93 -23.41 2.77
C THR A 626 27.02 -22.72 4.12
N PHE A 627 25.87 -22.57 4.77
CA PHE A 627 25.73 -22.17 6.17
C PHE A 627 25.57 -23.43 6.99
N SER A 628 26.44 -23.65 7.98
CA SER A 628 26.39 -24.85 8.81
C SER A 628 26.21 -24.48 10.27
N ALA A 629 25.41 -25.27 10.97
CA ALA A 629 25.18 -25.13 12.40
C ALA A 629 25.46 -26.46 13.10
N LYS A 630 26.27 -26.43 14.16
CA LYS A 630 26.46 -27.55 15.07
C LYS A 630 25.37 -27.46 16.14
N VAL A 631 24.51 -28.47 16.20
CA VAL A 631 23.34 -28.48 17.06
C VAL A 631 23.28 -29.70 17.96
N THR A 632 22.83 -29.52 19.19
CA THR A 632 22.45 -30.64 20.06
C THR A 632 21.11 -31.20 19.62
N ARG A 633 20.81 -32.43 20.05
CA ARG A 633 19.48 -33.02 19.86
C ARG A 633 18.37 -32.20 20.51
N ALA A 634 18.68 -31.42 21.55
CA ALA A 634 17.75 -30.51 22.20
C ALA A 634 17.52 -29.19 21.42
N GLY A 635 18.22 -28.97 20.30
CA GLY A 635 18.10 -27.77 19.46
C GLY A 635 18.99 -26.61 19.88
N ASP A 636 19.97 -26.81 20.77
CA ASP A 636 20.94 -25.77 21.13
C ASP A 636 22.00 -25.64 20.03
N VAL A 637 22.18 -24.42 19.52
CA VAL A 637 23.20 -24.10 18.53
C VAL A 637 24.52 -23.85 19.25
N LEU A 638 25.47 -24.77 19.06
CA LEU A 638 26.79 -24.74 19.71
C LEU A 638 27.81 -23.94 18.91
N ASP A 639 27.75 -24.00 17.59
CA ASP A 639 28.73 -23.40 16.69
C ASP A 639 28.13 -23.16 15.30
N GLY A 640 28.72 -22.24 14.52
CA GLY A 640 28.31 -21.90 13.17
C GLY A 640 29.49 -21.64 12.23
N GLU A 641 29.52 -22.32 11.09
CA GLU A 641 30.52 -22.10 10.02
C GLU A 641 29.84 -21.70 8.71
N ILE A 642 30.50 -20.84 7.93
CA ILE A 642 30.10 -20.50 6.56
C ILE A 642 31.27 -20.83 5.64
N CYS A 643 31.00 -21.60 4.58
CA CYS A 643 32.04 -21.93 3.59
C CYS A 643 31.45 -22.11 2.19
N PRO A 644 32.16 -21.66 1.13
CA PRO A 644 31.89 -22.11 -0.22
C PRO A 644 32.08 -23.61 -0.34
N SER A 645 31.24 -24.25 -1.14
CA SER A 645 31.21 -25.71 -1.25
C SER A 645 30.77 -26.18 -2.64
N THR A 646 31.06 -27.45 -2.91
CA THR A 646 30.50 -28.19 -4.04
C THR A 646 29.59 -29.28 -3.51
N ILE A 647 28.31 -29.23 -3.87
CA ILE A 647 27.29 -30.12 -3.27
C ILE A 647 27.20 -31.48 -3.98
N GLY A 648 26.63 -32.46 -3.29
CA GLY A 648 26.42 -33.81 -3.81
C GLY A 648 25.15 -33.96 -4.65
N ASN A 649 24.50 -35.12 -4.51
CA ASN A 649 23.29 -35.41 -5.26
C ASN A 649 22.08 -34.66 -4.68
N VAL A 650 21.41 -33.88 -5.49
CA VAL A 650 20.19 -33.15 -5.11
C VAL A 650 18.97 -34.05 -5.35
N VAL A 651 18.08 -34.07 -4.36
CA VAL A 651 16.77 -34.74 -4.40
C VAL A 651 15.71 -33.67 -4.20
N TYR A 652 14.73 -33.62 -5.12
CA TYR A 652 13.65 -32.63 -5.07
C TYR A 652 12.41 -33.25 -4.44
N LEU A 653 11.92 -32.69 -3.33
CA LEU A 653 10.77 -33.21 -2.58
C LEU A 653 9.69 -32.16 -2.48
N ASP A 654 8.43 -32.60 -2.48
CA ASP A 654 7.30 -31.72 -2.24
C ASP A 654 7.13 -31.44 -0.72
N PRO A 655 6.89 -30.18 -0.30
CA PRO A 655 6.72 -29.85 1.12
C PRO A 655 5.60 -30.61 1.81
N GLU A 656 4.48 -30.89 1.13
CA GLU A 656 3.36 -31.63 1.70
C GLU A 656 3.72 -33.10 1.91
N ASP A 657 4.43 -33.71 0.95
CA ASP A 657 4.90 -35.11 1.06
C ASP A 657 5.86 -35.27 2.25
N VAL A 658 6.78 -34.30 2.45
CA VAL A 658 7.68 -34.28 3.62
C VAL A 658 6.90 -34.11 4.92
N ALA A 659 5.96 -33.16 4.98
CA ALA A 659 5.17 -32.90 6.19
C ALA A 659 4.34 -34.13 6.60
N ASN A 660 3.72 -34.81 5.62
CA ASN A 660 2.96 -36.04 5.84
C ASN A 660 3.86 -37.18 6.35
N PHE A 661 5.03 -37.39 5.72
CA PHE A 661 5.98 -38.41 6.15
C PHE A 661 6.51 -38.17 7.57
N CYS A 662 6.77 -36.91 7.92
CA CYS A 662 7.24 -36.51 9.24
C CYS A 662 6.13 -36.50 10.31
N GLN A 663 4.87 -36.72 9.93
CA GLN A 663 3.70 -36.65 10.81
C GLN A 663 3.60 -35.28 11.50
N GLN A 664 3.88 -34.22 10.75
CA GLN A 664 3.78 -32.85 11.25
C GLN A 664 2.34 -32.60 11.72
N PRO A 665 2.14 -32.04 12.94
CA PRO A 665 0.80 -31.75 13.42
C PRO A 665 0.09 -30.78 12.46
N PRO A 666 -1.21 -31.00 12.18
CA PRO A 666 -1.97 -30.07 11.35
C PRO A 666 -1.99 -28.69 12.02
N PRO A 667 -2.10 -27.60 11.23
CA PRO A 667 -2.32 -26.28 11.80
C PRO A 667 -3.57 -26.28 12.71
N PRO A 668 -3.69 -25.34 13.67
CA PRO A 668 -4.85 -25.22 14.55
C PRO A 668 -6.16 -25.32 13.76
N PRO A 669 -7.21 -25.94 14.31
CA PRO A 669 -8.46 -26.19 13.59
C PRO A 669 -9.00 -24.88 13.01
N LEU A 670 -9.05 -24.86 11.68
CA LEU A 670 -9.53 -23.72 10.92
C LEU A 670 -11.05 -23.61 11.07
N ASP A 671 -11.55 -22.39 11.24
CA ASP A 671 -12.98 -22.11 11.10
C ASP A 671 -13.43 -22.64 9.72
N GLU A 672 -14.58 -23.33 9.63
CA GLU A 672 -15.10 -23.92 8.38
C GLU A 672 -15.15 -22.89 7.23
N LYS A 673 -15.28 -21.61 7.60
CA LYS A 673 -15.23 -20.44 6.70
C LYS A 673 -13.95 -20.37 5.86
N MET A 674 -12.79 -20.77 6.39
CA MET A 674 -11.49 -20.72 5.71
C MET A 674 -11.28 -21.85 4.68
N LYS A 675 -12.15 -22.86 4.64
CA LYS A 675 -12.11 -23.94 3.62
C LYS A 675 -12.79 -23.57 2.30
N ARG A 676 -13.52 -22.44 2.24
CA ARG A 676 -14.23 -22.02 1.03
C ARG A 676 -13.22 -21.74 -0.10
N ARG A 677 -13.48 -22.27 -1.29
CA ARG A 677 -12.76 -21.95 -2.53
C ARG A 677 -13.73 -21.33 -3.52
N LEU A 678 -13.28 -20.31 -4.24
CA LEU A 678 -14.04 -19.66 -5.30
C LEU A 678 -13.21 -19.72 -6.58
N SER A 679 -13.69 -20.47 -7.57
CA SER A 679 -13.09 -20.50 -8.89
C SER A 679 -14.01 -19.83 -9.91
N VAL A 680 -13.45 -19.24 -10.96
CA VAL A 680 -14.18 -18.67 -12.12
C VAL A 680 -13.38 -18.91 -13.40
N GLY A 681 -14.08 -19.05 -14.53
CA GLY A 681 -13.49 -19.37 -15.83
C GLY A 681 -13.12 -20.85 -16.00
N THR A 682 -12.48 -21.16 -17.13
CA THR A 682 -12.10 -22.53 -17.51
C THR A 682 -10.68 -22.82 -17.11
N ARG A 683 -10.48 -23.81 -16.22
CA ARG A 683 -9.14 -24.22 -15.79
C ARG A 683 -8.37 -24.84 -16.94
N GLN A 684 -7.32 -24.17 -17.41
CA GLN A 684 -6.35 -24.77 -18.32
C GLN A 684 -5.28 -25.53 -17.52
N GLN A 685 -4.82 -26.65 -18.07
CA GLN A 685 -3.63 -27.31 -17.52
C GLN A 685 -2.43 -26.41 -17.77
N SER A 686 -1.58 -26.25 -16.75
CA SER A 686 -0.32 -25.53 -16.90
C SER A 686 0.44 -26.06 -18.12
N THR A 687 0.84 -25.16 -19.01
CA THR A 687 1.66 -25.48 -20.19
C THR A 687 3.10 -25.83 -19.82
N TRP A 688 3.52 -25.54 -18.58
CA TRP A 688 4.84 -25.87 -18.09
C TRP A 688 4.88 -27.31 -17.58
N PRO A 689 5.80 -28.15 -18.08
CA PRO A 689 5.97 -29.50 -17.55
C PRO A 689 6.39 -29.37 -16.08
N PRO A 690 5.65 -30.00 -15.14
CA PRO A 690 6.04 -29.98 -13.73
C PRO A 690 7.44 -30.55 -13.59
N ARG A 691 8.26 -29.97 -12.71
CA ARG A 691 9.54 -30.55 -12.35
C ARG A 691 9.31 -31.99 -11.92
N LYS A 692 10.21 -32.89 -12.33
CA LYS A 692 10.20 -34.26 -11.81
C LYS A 692 10.52 -34.20 -10.32
N MET A 693 9.48 -34.36 -9.49
CA MET A 693 9.59 -34.46 -8.04
C MET A 693 9.82 -35.91 -7.66
N ASP A 694 10.74 -36.16 -6.73
CA ASP A 694 10.87 -37.44 -6.06
C ASP A 694 9.81 -37.57 -4.97
N LYS A 695 9.30 -38.78 -4.75
CA LYS A 695 8.42 -39.07 -3.61
C LYS A 695 9.25 -39.56 -2.43
N VAL A 696 8.82 -39.21 -1.21
CA VAL A 696 9.49 -39.66 0.01
C VAL A 696 9.55 -41.19 0.10
N ASP A 697 8.53 -41.89 -0.42
CA ASP A 697 8.50 -43.36 -0.48
C ASP A 697 9.65 -43.97 -1.29
N GLY A 698 10.10 -43.28 -2.34
CA GLY A 698 11.21 -43.71 -3.20
C GLY A 698 12.60 -43.50 -2.59
N LEU A 699 12.71 -42.84 -1.43
CA LEU A 699 13.99 -42.58 -0.77
C LEU A 699 14.56 -43.85 -0.13
N THR A 700 15.90 -43.92 -0.09
CA THR A 700 16.63 -44.98 0.61
C THR A 700 16.35 -44.93 2.13
N LYS A 701 16.56 -46.05 2.82
CA LYS A 701 16.39 -46.13 4.28
C LYS A 701 17.22 -45.07 5.02
N GLY A 702 18.46 -44.82 4.59
CA GLY A 702 19.32 -43.80 5.17
C GLY A 702 18.78 -42.37 5.00
N GLN A 703 18.33 -42.03 3.79
CA GLN A 703 17.73 -40.71 3.50
C GLN A 703 16.46 -40.46 4.32
N LYS A 704 15.60 -41.48 4.46
CA LYS A 704 14.40 -41.42 5.31
C LYS A 704 14.74 -41.15 6.78
N ILE A 705 15.81 -41.76 7.31
CA ILE A 705 16.29 -41.53 8.67
C ILE A 705 16.82 -40.10 8.82
N ASP A 706 17.65 -39.65 7.88
CA ASP A 706 18.23 -38.30 7.93
C ASP A 706 17.14 -37.22 7.86
N LEU A 707 16.12 -37.39 7.02
CA LEU A 707 14.97 -36.48 6.92
C LEU A 707 14.17 -36.41 8.24
N LYS A 708 13.96 -37.55 8.91
CA LYS A 708 13.31 -37.59 10.23
C LYS A 708 14.13 -36.88 11.30
N ILE A 709 15.46 -37.04 11.29
CA ILE A 709 16.34 -36.37 12.25
C ILE A 709 16.34 -34.85 11.98
N LEU A 710 16.42 -34.42 10.72
CA LEU A 710 16.33 -33.01 10.34
C LEU A 710 15.02 -32.39 10.84
N TYR A 711 13.89 -33.09 10.68
CA TYR A 711 12.61 -32.65 11.23
C TYR A 711 12.63 -32.50 12.75
N GLN A 712 13.13 -33.50 13.48
CA GLN A 712 13.23 -33.44 14.95
C GLN A 712 14.10 -32.26 15.41
N LEU A 713 15.24 -32.03 14.75
CA LEU A 713 16.13 -30.92 15.07
C LEU A 713 15.48 -29.57 14.75
N ALA A 714 14.86 -29.44 13.57
CA ALA A 714 14.14 -28.23 13.16
C ALA A 714 13.02 -27.87 14.14
N GLU A 715 12.24 -28.85 14.58
CA GLU A 715 11.18 -28.65 15.56
C GLU A 715 11.75 -28.23 16.92
N ASN A 716 12.83 -28.85 17.40
CA ASN A 716 13.44 -28.47 18.68
C ASN A 716 14.05 -27.05 18.63
N ILE A 717 14.68 -26.67 17.51
CA ILE A 717 15.16 -25.29 17.28
C ILE A 717 13.99 -24.30 17.30
N ARG A 718 12.87 -24.66 16.66
CA ARG A 718 11.65 -23.85 16.69
C ARG A 718 11.11 -23.69 18.10
N GLN A 719 11.05 -24.76 18.89
CA GLN A 719 10.62 -24.71 20.30
C GLN A 719 11.53 -23.83 21.16
N LYS A 720 12.84 -23.87 20.95
CA LYS A 720 13.79 -22.97 21.62
C LYS A 720 13.52 -21.50 21.28
N ARG A 721 13.28 -21.18 20.02
CA ARG A 721 12.86 -19.83 19.61
C ARG A 721 11.54 -19.41 20.27
N LEU A 722 10.54 -20.30 20.32
CA LEU A 722 9.28 -20.03 21.01
C LEU A 722 9.49 -19.75 22.50
N SER A 723 10.39 -20.49 23.16
CA SER A 723 10.73 -20.25 24.57
C SER A 723 11.38 -18.88 24.81
N LYS A 724 11.95 -18.25 23.76
CA LYS A 724 12.52 -16.90 23.76
C LYS A 724 11.56 -15.80 23.28
N GLY A 725 10.27 -16.10 23.10
CA GLY A 725 9.29 -15.09 22.68
C GLY A 725 9.11 -14.97 21.16
N ALA A 726 9.46 -16.00 20.39
CA ALA A 726 9.09 -16.05 18.98
C ALA A 726 7.57 -16.17 18.79
N TRP A 727 7.06 -15.59 17.70
CA TRP A 727 5.64 -15.61 17.37
C TRP A 727 5.14 -17.06 17.13
N PRO A 728 4.12 -17.54 17.88
CA PRO A 728 3.74 -18.96 17.85
C PRO A 728 3.14 -19.48 16.54
N HIS A 729 2.25 -18.70 15.95
CA HIS A 729 1.46 -19.11 14.79
C HIS A 729 1.04 -17.91 13.97
N TYR A 730 1.12 -18.04 12.65
CA TYR A 730 0.70 -17.01 11.71
C TYR A 730 -0.67 -17.35 11.13
N PHE A 731 -1.55 -16.35 11.07
CA PHE A 731 -2.91 -16.54 10.61
C PHE A 731 -2.96 -16.73 9.09
N PRO A 732 -3.80 -17.66 8.59
CA PRO A 732 -4.03 -17.88 7.16
C PRO A 732 -4.48 -16.61 6.44
N LYS A 733 -4.14 -16.50 5.16
CA LYS A 733 -4.50 -15.38 4.28
C LYS A 733 -5.21 -15.86 3.02
N PRO A 734 -6.07 -15.02 2.40
CA PRO A 734 -6.55 -15.28 1.06
C PRO A 734 -5.38 -15.44 0.08
N SER A 735 -5.46 -16.46 -0.76
CA SER A 735 -4.49 -16.73 -1.83
C SER A 735 -5.22 -16.84 -3.15
N VAL A 736 -4.53 -16.44 -4.22
CA VAL A 736 -5.10 -16.42 -5.57
C VAL A 736 -4.15 -17.12 -6.54
N SER A 737 -4.72 -17.99 -7.36
CA SER A 737 -4.08 -18.55 -8.55
C SER A 737 -4.79 -18.05 -9.80
N VAL A 738 -4.03 -17.64 -10.81
CA VAL A 738 -4.56 -17.12 -12.09
C VAL A 738 -3.92 -17.89 -13.24
N GLY A 739 -4.74 -18.35 -14.18
CA GLY A 739 -4.30 -19.04 -15.39
C GLY A 739 -4.79 -18.30 -16.64
N PHE A 740 -3.88 -17.87 -17.50
CA PHE A 740 -4.22 -17.30 -18.80
C PHE A 740 -4.26 -18.38 -19.87
N GLU A 741 -5.16 -18.19 -20.84
CA GLU A 741 -5.14 -18.99 -22.06
C GLU A 741 -3.88 -18.69 -22.86
N ALA A 742 -3.14 -19.74 -23.26
CA ALA A 742 -2.03 -19.58 -24.18
C ALA A 742 -2.60 -18.95 -25.46
N SER A 743 -2.17 -17.73 -25.79
CA SER A 743 -2.53 -17.10 -27.06
C SER A 743 -2.22 -18.10 -28.17
N SER A 744 -3.25 -18.56 -28.89
CA SER A 744 -3.06 -19.25 -30.16
C SER A 744 -2.07 -18.40 -30.95
N GLY A 745 -1.02 -19.01 -31.52
CA GLY A 745 0.00 -18.28 -32.29
C GLY A 745 -0.53 -17.57 -33.56
N GLU A 746 -1.84 -17.33 -33.61
CA GLU A 746 -2.55 -16.54 -34.60
C GLU A 746 -2.10 -15.09 -34.49
N LYS A 747 -1.36 -14.66 -35.51
CA LYS A 747 -1.01 -13.25 -35.66
C LYS A 747 -2.31 -12.49 -35.90
N PRO A 748 -2.57 -11.39 -35.17
CA PRO A 748 -3.75 -10.59 -35.42
C PRO A 748 -3.76 -10.09 -36.86
N SER A 749 -4.97 -9.94 -37.41
CA SER A 749 -5.20 -9.24 -38.66
C SER A 749 -4.42 -7.90 -38.71
N GLN A 750 -3.89 -7.50 -39.88
CA GLN A 750 -3.14 -6.22 -39.99
C GLN A 750 -3.99 -5.06 -39.46
N GLY A 751 -3.52 -4.37 -38.41
CA GLY A 751 -4.23 -3.26 -37.78
C GLY A 751 -5.23 -3.66 -36.69
N ALA A 752 -5.31 -4.93 -36.28
CA ALA A 752 -6.10 -5.39 -35.15
C ALA A 752 -5.24 -5.67 -33.91
N LYS A 753 -5.82 -5.53 -32.71
CA LYS A 753 -5.29 -5.96 -31.42
C LYS A 753 -6.10 -7.17 -30.96
N LEU A 754 -5.46 -8.33 -30.84
CA LEU A 754 -6.06 -9.50 -30.23
C LEU A 754 -6.10 -9.30 -28.71
N ILE A 755 -7.30 -9.38 -28.13
CA ILE A 755 -7.49 -9.47 -26.68
C ILE A 755 -7.77 -10.94 -26.35
N PRO A 756 -6.96 -11.60 -25.51
CA PRO A 756 -7.15 -13.00 -25.20
C PRO A 756 -8.43 -13.23 -24.37
N ALA A 757 -8.79 -14.49 -24.17
CA ALA A 757 -9.91 -14.83 -23.28
C ALA A 757 -9.61 -14.42 -21.83
N ASP A 758 -10.67 -14.13 -21.09
CA ASP A 758 -10.55 -13.84 -19.65
C ASP A 758 -9.93 -15.02 -18.88
N PRO A 759 -9.03 -14.73 -17.92
CA PRO A 759 -8.30 -15.78 -17.22
C PRO A 759 -9.19 -16.66 -16.34
N TYR A 760 -8.71 -17.88 -16.08
CA TYR A 760 -9.15 -18.66 -14.93
C TYR A 760 -8.63 -18.02 -13.64
N ILE A 761 -9.49 -17.88 -12.63
CA ILE A 761 -9.10 -17.36 -11.33
C ILE A 761 -9.60 -18.33 -10.27
N GLU A 762 -8.73 -18.74 -9.36
CA GLU A 762 -9.08 -19.49 -8.15
C GLU A 762 -8.63 -18.72 -6.92
N VAL A 763 -9.58 -18.43 -6.04
CA VAL A 763 -9.36 -17.83 -4.73
C VAL A 763 -9.55 -18.92 -3.68
N GLY A 764 -8.58 -19.04 -2.78
CA GLY A 764 -8.62 -19.92 -1.63
C GLY A 764 -7.98 -19.27 -0.42
N THR A 765 -7.66 -20.08 0.58
CA THR A 765 -6.90 -19.66 1.75
C THR A 765 -5.56 -20.37 1.73
N ASP A 766 -4.46 -19.62 1.80
CA ASP A 766 -3.16 -20.21 2.08
C ASP A 766 -3.12 -20.64 3.55
N LEU A 767 -3.14 -21.95 3.75
CA LEU A 767 -3.13 -22.58 5.07
C LEU A 767 -1.74 -22.52 5.72
N SER A 768 -0.73 -21.99 5.03
CA SER A 768 0.65 -21.91 5.49
C SER A 768 1.20 -23.29 5.93
N ILE A 769 0.76 -24.37 5.25
CA ILE A 769 1.28 -25.72 5.48
C ILE A 769 2.68 -25.75 4.87
N HIS A 770 3.63 -25.19 5.61
CA HIS A 770 5.04 -25.23 5.28
C HIS A 770 5.68 -26.40 6.02
N SER A 771 6.60 -27.07 5.35
CA SER A 771 7.50 -28.00 6.01
C SER A 771 8.23 -27.26 7.13
N THR A 772 8.06 -27.70 8.38
CA THR A 772 8.79 -27.15 9.54
C THR A 772 10.30 -27.24 9.33
N VAL A 773 10.76 -28.25 8.58
CA VAL A 773 12.16 -28.44 8.19
C VAL A 773 12.67 -27.21 7.46
N VAL A 774 12.04 -26.83 6.35
CA VAL A 774 12.51 -25.72 5.51
C VAL A 774 12.45 -24.41 6.30
N SER A 775 11.27 -24.07 6.82
CA SER A 775 11.04 -22.79 7.49
C SER A 775 11.99 -22.56 8.68
N SER A 776 12.23 -23.57 9.51
CA SER A 776 13.10 -23.42 10.69
C SER A 776 14.58 -23.39 10.31
N LEU A 777 15.00 -24.18 9.32
CA LEU A 777 16.41 -24.24 8.90
C LEU A 777 16.82 -23.02 8.08
N MET A 778 15.92 -22.39 7.31
CA MET A 778 16.20 -21.11 6.67
C MET A 778 16.43 -20.00 7.70
N VAL A 779 15.63 -19.98 8.77
CA VAL A 779 15.84 -19.05 9.88
C VAL A 779 17.19 -19.31 10.58
N LEU A 780 17.54 -20.58 10.80
CA LEU A 780 18.84 -20.96 11.37
C LEU A 780 20.00 -20.48 10.50
N ALA A 781 19.91 -20.60 9.17
CA ALA A 781 20.94 -20.10 8.27
C ALA A 781 21.08 -18.57 8.36
N GLY A 782 19.98 -17.84 8.49
CA GLY A 782 19.99 -16.40 8.72
C GLY A 782 20.58 -15.99 10.08
N GLU A 783 20.35 -16.79 11.13
CA GLU A 783 20.98 -16.62 12.44
C GLU A 783 22.49 -16.86 12.37
N VAL A 784 22.93 -17.93 11.71
CA VAL A 784 24.36 -18.24 11.49
C VAL A 784 25.04 -17.13 10.70
N ALA A 785 24.41 -16.66 9.61
CA ALA A 785 24.92 -15.54 8.81
C ALA A 785 25.11 -14.27 9.65
N ALA A 786 24.09 -13.91 10.46
CA ALA A 786 24.17 -12.73 11.31
C ALA A 786 25.28 -12.86 12.38
N LYS A 787 25.38 -14.00 13.06
CA LYS A 787 26.42 -14.27 14.07
C LYS A 787 27.82 -14.24 13.47
N TRP A 788 28.01 -14.92 12.34
CA TRP A 788 29.30 -15.02 11.66
C TRP A 788 29.81 -13.65 11.18
N CYS A 789 28.93 -12.84 10.60
CA CYS A 789 29.25 -11.47 10.17
C CYS A 789 29.49 -10.54 11.38
N SER A 790 28.68 -10.66 12.43
CA SER A 790 28.82 -9.84 13.64
C SER A 790 30.15 -10.08 14.34
N GLN A 791 30.62 -11.33 14.43
CA GLN A 791 31.93 -11.68 15.03
C GLN A 791 33.11 -11.03 14.29
N ARG A 792 32.93 -10.73 12.99
CA ARG A 792 33.93 -10.10 12.12
C ARG A 792 33.70 -8.60 11.93
N GLY A 793 32.69 -8.01 12.57
CA GLY A 793 32.31 -6.61 12.39
C GLY A 793 31.81 -6.26 10.97
N ILE A 794 31.36 -7.24 10.18
CA ILE A 794 30.95 -7.04 8.79
C ILE A 794 29.56 -6.37 8.77
N PRO A 795 29.42 -5.19 8.11
CA PRO A 795 28.12 -4.55 7.93
C PRO A 795 27.31 -5.28 6.86
N ILE A 796 26.10 -5.66 7.23
CA ILE A 796 25.09 -6.31 6.37
C ILE A 796 23.70 -5.79 6.76
N PRO A 797 22.63 -6.04 5.97
CA PRO A 797 21.25 -5.68 6.31
C PRO A 797 20.68 -6.54 7.47
N TYR A 798 21.15 -6.29 8.70
CA TYR A 798 20.58 -6.90 9.91
C TYR A 798 19.13 -6.44 10.10
N ARG A 799 18.29 -7.35 10.60
CA ARG A 799 16.92 -7.06 11.02
C ARG A 799 16.85 -7.06 12.54
N ARG A 800 16.45 -5.94 13.11
CA ARG A 800 16.37 -5.76 14.56
C ARG A 800 15.16 -4.92 14.96
N ASN A 801 14.70 -5.14 16.19
CA ASN A 801 13.75 -4.28 16.88
C ASN A 801 14.47 -3.08 17.50
N THR A 802 13.89 -1.88 17.38
CA THR A 802 14.55 -0.64 17.84
C THR A 802 14.63 -0.49 19.35
N LYS A 803 13.72 -1.09 20.12
CA LYS A 803 13.66 -0.96 21.59
C LYS A 803 13.80 -2.28 22.35
N ALA A 804 13.64 -3.42 21.69
CA ALA A 804 13.61 -4.73 22.35
C ALA A 804 14.88 -5.05 23.15
N ALA A 805 16.03 -4.45 22.83
CA ALA A 805 17.25 -4.60 23.64
C ALA A 805 17.10 -4.08 25.08
N ASN A 806 16.26 -3.05 25.31
CA ASN A 806 16.09 -2.44 26.62
C ASN A 806 14.86 -2.96 27.38
N ASN A 807 13.84 -3.42 26.66
CA ASN A 807 12.52 -3.79 27.24
C ASN A 807 12.17 -5.27 26.97
N MET A 808 13.16 -6.15 26.85
CA MET A 808 12.95 -7.54 26.44
C MET A 808 12.07 -8.32 27.41
N GLU A 809 12.26 -8.13 28.72
CA GLU A 809 11.54 -8.86 29.77
C GLU A 809 10.06 -8.50 29.78
N GLU A 810 9.73 -7.21 29.82
CA GLU A 810 8.36 -6.70 29.74
C GLU A 810 7.65 -7.15 28.45
N ALA A 811 8.35 -7.08 27.31
CA ALA A 811 7.82 -7.54 26.03
C ALA A 811 7.51 -9.05 26.05
N TYR A 812 8.40 -9.84 26.65
CA TYR A 812 8.27 -11.28 26.76
C TYR A 812 7.10 -11.69 27.66
N GLU A 813 6.99 -11.06 28.83
CA GLU A 813 5.90 -11.29 29.78
C GLU A 813 4.55 -10.97 29.13
N TYR A 814 4.41 -9.77 28.55
CA TYR A 814 3.20 -9.37 27.84
C TYR A 814 2.83 -10.32 26.69
N ALA A 815 3.80 -10.72 25.87
CA ALA A 815 3.55 -11.64 24.77
C ALA A 815 3.10 -13.02 25.28
N THR A 816 3.73 -13.54 26.32
CA THR A 816 3.50 -14.90 26.83
C THR A 816 2.20 -15.01 27.64
N GLU A 817 1.87 -13.99 28.42
CA GLU A 817 0.69 -14.00 29.30
C GLU A 817 -0.58 -13.53 28.59
N VAL A 818 -0.48 -12.57 27.66
CA VAL A 818 -1.65 -11.96 27.01
C VAL A 818 -1.84 -12.49 25.59
N LEU A 819 -0.82 -12.42 24.74
CA LEU A 819 -0.97 -12.67 23.30
C LEU A 819 -0.99 -14.16 22.95
N TYR A 820 -0.03 -14.92 23.47
CA TYR A 820 0.17 -16.32 23.06
C TYR A 820 -1.02 -17.23 23.42
N PRO A 821 -1.69 -17.07 24.57
CA PRO A 821 -2.89 -17.84 24.87
C PRO A 821 -4.01 -17.60 23.85
N LEU A 822 -4.16 -16.36 23.36
CA LEU A 822 -5.13 -16.00 22.32
C LEU A 822 -4.76 -16.61 20.97
N ILE A 823 -3.50 -16.45 20.56
CA ILE A 823 -3.00 -16.96 19.27
C ILE A 823 -3.10 -18.49 19.20
N ARG A 824 -2.79 -19.20 20.30
CA ARG A 824 -2.93 -20.66 20.37
C ARG A 824 -4.38 -21.13 20.27
N LYS A 825 -5.35 -20.29 20.65
CA LYS A 825 -6.79 -20.51 20.45
C LYS A 825 -7.27 -20.12 19.05
N GLY A 826 -6.39 -19.59 18.20
CA GLY A 826 -6.75 -19.08 16.87
C GLY A 826 -7.39 -17.68 16.90
N ILE A 827 -7.34 -16.98 18.02
CA ILE A 827 -7.89 -15.62 18.18
C ILE A 827 -6.83 -14.60 17.77
N ARG A 828 -7.16 -13.74 16.81
CA ARG A 828 -6.27 -12.66 16.33
C ARG A 828 -6.14 -11.58 17.41
N PRO A 829 -4.90 -11.15 17.76
CA PRO A 829 -4.69 -10.03 18.66
C PRO A 829 -5.39 -8.75 18.17
N THR A 830 -5.94 -7.97 19.10
CA THR A 830 -6.58 -6.69 18.77
C THR A 830 -5.53 -5.64 18.35
N PRO A 831 -5.92 -4.58 17.62
CA PRO A 831 -5.00 -3.49 17.27
C PRO A 831 -4.33 -2.86 18.49
N GLN A 832 -5.07 -2.73 19.60
CA GLN A 832 -4.51 -2.24 20.86
C GLN A 832 -3.44 -3.17 21.41
N GLN A 833 -3.72 -4.49 21.40
CA GLN A 833 -2.77 -5.47 21.86
C GLN A 833 -1.47 -5.49 21.02
N GLN A 834 -1.60 -5.35 19.71
CA GLN A 834 -0.46 -5.24 18.78
C GLN A 834 0.32 -3.95 19.00
N HIS A 835 -0.37 -2.83 19.26
CA HIS A 835 0.26 -1.55 19.56
C HIS A 835 1.08 -1.62 20.85
N THR A 836 0.53 -2.20 21.92
CA THR A 836 1.24 -2.39 23.20
C THR A 836 2.54 -3.18 22.98
N LEU A 837 2.51 -4.27 22.22
CA LEU A 837 3.72 -5.03 21.89
C LEU A 837 4.73 -4.19 21.10
N THR A 838 4.25 -3.36 20.17
CA THR A 838 5.12 -2.48 19.36
C THR A 838 5.74 -1.37 20.21
N LEU A 839 5.06 -0.87 21.25
CA LEU A 839 5.64 0.10 22.18
C LEU A 839 6.80 -0.49 22.97
N LEU A 840 6.65 -1.75 23.42
CA LEU A 840 7.68 -2.47 24.18
C LEU A 840 8.86 -2.86 23.30
N THR A 841 8.59 -3.50 22.17
CA THR A 841 9.64 -4.04 21.29
C THR A 841 10.24 -2.99 20.36
N GLY A 842 9.48 -1.95 20.01
CA GLY A 842 9.84 -1.03 18.93
C GLY A 842 9.69 -1.66 17.54
N ASP A 843 9.76 -0.81 16.53
CA ASP A 843 9.66 -1.22 15.12
C ASP A 843 10.83 -2.12 14.68
N ILE A 844 10.59 -2.93 13.66
CA ILE A 844 11.62 -3.72 12.98
C ILE A 844 12.26 -2.88 11.87
N GLU A 845 13.58 -2.73 11.92
CA GLU A 845 14.36 -1.95 10.96
C GLU A 845 15.46 -2.77 10.28
N LEU A 846 15.89 -2.30 9.10
CA LEU A 846 17.14 -2.72 8.48
C LEU A 846 18.25 -1.83 9.05
N SER A 847 19.25 -2.44 9.66
CA SER A 847 20.38 -1.75 10.29
C SER A 847 21.70 -2.35 9.81
N PRO A 848 22.77 -1.56 9.63
CA PRO A 848 24.10 -2.11 9.38
C PRO A 848 24.71 -2.72 10.66
N ARG A 849 24.06 -2.55 11.82
CA ARG A 849 24.49 -3.07 13.11
C ARG A 849 23.55 -4.19 13.59
N PRO A 850 24.09 -5.24 14.26
CA PRO A 850 23.27 -6.31 14.81
C PRO A 850 22.36 -5.79 15.94
N GLY A 851 21.31 -6.56 16.22
CA GLY A 851 20.42 -6.32 17.35
C GLY A 851 19.29 -7.35 17.42
N PRO A 852 18.58 -7.43 18.55
CA PRO A 852 17.59 -8.47 18.80
C PRO A 852 16.39 -8.36 17.86
N TYR A 853 15.85 -9.50 17.45
CA TYR A 853 14.62 -9.62 16.70
C TYR A 853 13.60 -10.46 17.48
N PHE A 854 12.76 -9.77 18.25
CA PHE A 854 11.83 -10.32 19.22
C PHE A 854 10.84 -11.32 18.61
N LEU A 855 10.14 -10.96 17.52
CA LEU A 855 9.13 -11.83 16.91
C LEU A 855 9.69 -13.16 16.38
N MET A 856 11.01 -13.26 16.18
CA MET A 856 11.68 -14.50 15.78
C MET A 856 12.34 -15.23 16.94
N GLY A 857 12.45 -14.62 18.13
CA GLY A 857 13.13 -15.15 19.30
C GLY A 857 14.65 -15.26 19.09
N LEU A 858 15.25 -14.29 18.38
CA LEU A 858 16.67 -14.31 17.99
C LEU A 858 17.40 -13.04 18.45
N ASP A 859 18.67 -13.20 18.84
CA ASP A 859 19.50 -12.09 19.30
C ASP A 859 20.04 -11.22 18.13
N MET A 860 20.10 -11.81 16.93
CA MET A 860 20.45 -11.15 15.69
C MET A 860 19.99 -12.00 14.50
N TYR A 861 19.61 -11.36 13.40
CA TYR A 861 19.12 -12.04 12.21
C TYR A 861 19.40 -11.25 10.93
N THR A 862 19.68 -11.96 9.85
CA THR A 862 19.75 -11.43 8.49
C THR A 862 19.17 -12.45 7.52
N LYS A 863 18.72 -12.02 6.34
CA LYS A 863 18.31 -12.94 5.27
C LYS A 863 19.53 -13.27 4.40
N ALA A 864 19.77 -14.56 4.17
CA ALA A 864 20.91 -15.03 3.39
C ALA A 864 20.62 -16.31 2.57
N THR A 865 19.36 -16.70 2.45
CA THR A 865 18.93 -17.99 1.90
C THR A 865 18.27 -17.91 0.53
N SER A 866 18.13 -16.74 -0.08
CA SER A 866 17.48 -16.59 -1.38
C SER A 866 18.11 -15.53 -2.31
N PRO A 867 19.41 -15.63 -2.61
CA PRO A 867 20.15 -14.63 -3.38
C PRO A 867 19.74 -14.54 -4.86
N LEU A 868 18.97 -15.49 -5.42
CA LEU A 868 18.47 -15.40 -6.80
C LEU A 868 17.18 -14.59 -6.94
N ARG A 869 16.49 -14.33 -5.81
CA ARG A 869 15.21 -13.60 -5.79
C ARG A 869 15.15 -12.47 -4.77
N ARG A 870 16.19 -12.28 -3.96
CA ARG A 870 16.32 -11.18 -2.98
C ARG A 870 17.71 -10.55 -3.08
N PHE A 871 17.76 -9.26 -3.41
CA PHE A 871 19.00 -8.51 -3.55
C PHE A 871 19.72 -8.35 -2.20
N GLY A 872 18.97 -8.19 -1.10
CA GLY A 872 19.54 -8.15 0.24
C GLY A 872 20.35 -9.40 0.60
N ASP A 873 19.90 -10.58 0.16
CA ASP A 873 20.62 -11.84 0.34
C ASP A 873 21.88 -11.91 -0.53
N LEU A 874 21.78 -11.48 -1.80
CA LEU A 874 22.93 -11.39 -2.71
C LEU A 874 24.01 -10.45 -2.14
N LEU A 875 23.59 -9.34 -1.55
CA LEU A 875 24.48 -8.39 -0.87
C LEU A 875 25.21 -9.04 0.30
N VAL A 876 24.50 -9.80 1.14
CA VAL A 876 25.10 -10.54 2.26
C VAL A 876 26.14 -11.53 1.72
N HIS A 877 25.85 -12.22 0.62
CA HIS A 877 26.79 -13.16 0.01
C HIS A 877 28.06 -12.48 -0.51
N TRP A 878 27.97 -11.31 -1.13
CA TRP A 878 29.16 -10.54 -1.56
C TRP A 878 30.07 -10.18 -0.39
N GLN A 879 29.48 -9.71 0.73
CA GLN A 879 30.25 -9.37 1.94
C GLN A 879 30.92 -10.61 2.54
N ILE A 880 30.23 -11.76 2.55
CA ILE A 880 30.79 -13.03 3.04
C ILE A 880 31.94 -13.49 2.16
N HIS A 881 31.80 -13.50 0.83
CA HIS A 881 32.87 -13.93 -0.08
C HIS A 881 34.13 -13.08 0.07
N ALA A 882 33.99 -11.76 0.16
CA ALA A 882 35.13 -10.87 0.37
C ALA A 882 35.89 -11.17 1.68
N ALA A 883 35.15 -11.42 2.76
CA ALA A 883 35.74 -11.82 4.02
C ALA A 883 36.40 -13.20 3.96
N VAL A 884 35.76 -14.19 3.34
CA VAL A 884 36.34 -15.54 3.19
C VAL A 884 37.61 -15.51 2.33
N GLU A 885 37.60 -14.77 1.22
CA GLU A 885 38.77 -14.60 0.35
C GLU A 885 39.97 -14.03 1.13
N PHE A 886 39.74 -12.98 1.92
CA PHE A 886 40.75 -12.42 2.81
C PHE A 886 41.28 -13.47 3.79
N GLU A 887 40.40 -14.22 4.45
CA GLU A 887 40.80 -15.27 5.42
C GLU A 887 41.61 -16.39 4.75
N GLN A 888 41.31 -16.73 3.49
CA GLN A 888 42.08 -17.72 2.74
C GLN A 888 43.48 -17.21 2.36
N ILE A 889 43.60 -15.94 1.94
CA ILE A 889 44.88 -15.34 1.54
C ILE A 889 45.80 -15.16 2.76
N HIS A 890 45.24 -14.73 3.90
CA HIS A 890 46.02 -14.39 5.10
C HIS A 890 46.12 -15.54 6.12
N HIS A 891 45.42 -16.65 5.91
CA HIS A 891 45.38 -17.83 6.79
C HIS A 891 45.02 -17.50 8.25
N ARG A 892 44.19 -16.48 8.47
CA ARG A 892 43.67 -16.07 9.78
C ARG A 892 42.28 -15.49 9.64
N MET A 893 41.56 -15.43 10.75
CA MET A 893 40.26 -14.77 10.81
C MET A 893 40.37 -13.26 10.56
N LEU A 894 39.37 -12.69 9.88
CA LEU A 894 39.21 -11.25 9.70
C LEU A 894 38.85 -10.59 11.05
N GLU A 895 39.61 -9.58 11.45
CA GLU A 895 39.40 -8.88 12.72
C GLU A 895 39.14 -7.38 12.48
N HIS A 896 37.92 -6.91 12.73
CA HIS A 896 37.53 -5.51 12.50
C HIS A 896 38.35 -4.46 13.27
N ASN A 897 39.06 -4.86 14.32
CA ASN A 897 39.92 -3.96 15.11
C ASN A 897 41.32 -3.79 14.52
N LYS A 898 41.76 -4.73 13.67
CA LYS A 898 43.11 -4.76 13.09
C LYS A 898 43.09 -4.51 11.58
N ASP A 899 42.03 -4.91 10.91
CA ASP A 899 41.91 -4.89 9.46
C ASP A 899 41.06 -3.71 8.98
N ASP A 900 41.48 -3.07 7.89
CA ASP A 900 40.70 -2.02 7.25
C ASP A 900 39.56 -2.63 6.42
N LEU A 901 38.39 -2.78 7.06
CA LEU A 901 37.19 -3.33 6.45
C LEU A 901 36.76 -2.57 5.18
N ALA A 902 37.04 -1.27 5.06
CA ALA A 902 36.63 -0.50 3.90
C ALA A 902 37.42 -0.86 2.64
N SER A 903 38.66 -1.35 2.81
CA SER A 903 39.50 -1.83 1.71
C SER A 903 39.18 -3.27 1.28
N ILE A 904 38.62 -4.07 2.20
CA ILE A 904 38.35 -5.51 1.99
C ILE A 904 36.93 -5.73 1.48
N LEU A 905 35.95 -5.06 2.09
CA LEU A 905 34.54 -5.32 1.85
C LEU A 905 34.01 -4.51 0.65
N PRO A 906 33.20 -5.12 -0.23
CA PRO A 906 32.57 -4.41 -1.34
C PRO A 906 31.67 -3.24 -0.93
N PHE A 907 31.07 -3.31 0.26
CA PHE A 907 30.18 -2.29 0.78
C PHE A 907 30.56 -1.89 2.21
N THR A 908 30.71 -0.60 2.45
CA THR A 908 30.84 -0.04 3.81
C THR A 908 29.47 0.11 4.47
N ALA A 909 29.43 0.33 5.79
CA ALA A 909 28.17 0.55 6.51
C ALA A 909 27.34 1.73 5.94
N THR A 910 27.99 2.79 5.44
CA THR A 910 27.34 3.92 4.77
C THR A 910 26.99 3.62 3.32
N GLY A 911 27.72 2.73 2.64
CA GLY A 911 27.49 2.33 1.26
C GLY A 911 26.31 1.37 1.04
N LEU A 912 25.81 0.70 2.09
CA LEU A 912 24.74 -0.32 1.98
C LEU A 912 23.35 0.20 1.55
N ASN A 913 23.16 1.52 1.43
CA ASN A 913 21.92 2.18 1.03
C ASN A 913 20.60 1.51 1.53
N LEU A 914 20.59 1.10 2.80
CA LEU A 914 19.48 0.35 3.40
C LEU A 914 18.11 1.04 3.34
N PRO A 915 17.99 2.38 3.43
CA PRO A 915 16.71 3.07 3.27
C PRO A 915 16.06 2.79 1.90
N TRP A 916 16.85 2.82 0.83
CA TRP A 916 16.38 2.55 -0.53
C TRP A 916 15.97 1.08 -0.70
N LEU A 917 16.78 0.15 -0.19
CA LEU A 917 16.45 -1.27 -0.18
C LEU A 917 15.11 -1.51 0.54
N LYS A 918 14.92 -0.92 1.73
CA LYS A 918 13.69 -1.06 2.53
C LYS A 918 12.44 -0.60 1.76
N ILE A 919 12.48 0.56 1.11
CA ILE A 919 11.33 1.11 0.38
C ILE A 919 10.97 0.22 -0.80
N ARG A 920 11.98 -0.22 -1.56
CA ARG A 920 11.76 -1.07 -2.72
C ARG A 920 11.22 -2.45 -2.31
N GLU A 921 11.76 -3.08 -1.25
CA GLU A 921 11.22 -4.32 -0.67
C GLU A 921 9.73 -4.16 -0.29
N LYS A 922 9.38 -3.09 0.43
CA LYS A 922 7.98 -2.80 0.81
C LYS A 922 7.08 -2.60 -0.41
N THR A 923 7.54 -1.82 -1.38
CA THR A 923 6.74 -1.46 -2.56
C THR A 923 6.51 -2.68 -3.46
N ALA A 924 7.55 -3.49 -3.71
CA ALA A 924 7.45 -4.73 -4.48
C ALA A 924 6.39 -5.67 -3.88
N ARG A 925 6.37 -5.81 -2.55
CA ARG A 925 5.34 -6.60 -1.86
C ARG A 925 3.94 -6.03 -1.97
N ARG A 926 3.78 -4.70 -1.90
CA ARG A 926 2.48 -4.05 -2.09
C ARG A 926 1.94 -4.25 -3.50
N ILE A 927 2.80 -4.20 -4.51
CA ILE A 927 2.44 -4.57 -5.89
C ILE A 927 2.02 -6.04 -5.94
N GLY A 928 2.78 -6.94 -5.27
CA GLY A 928 2.45 -8.36 -5.16
C GLY A 928 1.13 -8.66 -4.42
N ASN A 929 0.66 -7.76 -3.55
CA ASN A 929 -0.60 -7.90 -2.81
C ASN A 929 -1.86 -7.55 -3.66
N GLY A 930 -1.83 -7.85 -4.96
CA GLY A 930 -2.98 -7.80 -5.86
C GLY A 930 -3.96 -8.98 -5.70
N SER A 931 -3.75 -9.83 -4.69
CA SER A 931 -4.67 -10.91 -4.32
C SER A 931 -6.08 -10.39 -4.06
N LEU A 932 -6.23 -9.23 -3.41
CA LEU A 932 -7.54 -8.62 -3.19
C LEU A 932 -8.19 -8.17 -4.50
N ASP A 933 -7.43 -7.59 -5.42
CA ASP A 933 -7.96 -7.11 -6.71
C ASP A 933 -8.50 -8.30 -7.51
N TRP A 934 -7.74 -9.39 -7.58
CA TRP A 934 -8.18 -10.64 -8.17
C TRP A 934 -9.36 -11.28 -7.43
N THR A 935 -9.38 -11.21 -6.10
CA THR A 935 -10.49 -11.74 -5.30
C THR A 935 -11.78 -11.00 -5.60
N LEU A 936 -11.73 -9.68 -5.76
CA LEU A 936 -12.88 -8.85 -6.14
C LEU A 936 -13.32 -9.13 -7.58
N ILE A 937 -12.37 -9.32 -8.53
CA ILE A 937 -12.70 -9.75 -9.90
C ILE A 937 -13.40 -11.12 -9.88
N ALA A 938 -12.85 -12.10 -9.15
CA ALA A 938 -13.44 -13.43 -9.03
C ALA A 938 -14.83 -13.39 -8.38
N LEU A 939 -14.99 -12.61 -7.31
CA LEU A 939 -16.26 -12.41 -6.61
C LEU A 939 -17.31 -11.81 -7.55
N ALA A 940 -16.98 -10.71 -8.22
CA ALA A 940 -17.87 -10.06 -9.16
C ALA A 940 -18.23 -10.98 -10.33
N ARG A 941 -17.26 -11.74 -10.85
CA ARG A 941 -17.51 -12.69 -11.95
C ARG A 941 -18.43 -13.82 -11.54
N ALA A 942 -18.19 -14.40 -10.38
CA ALA A 942 -19.00 -15.50 -9.87
C ALA A 942 -20.43 -15.05 -9.56
N TRP A 943 -20.60 -13.83 -9.02
CA TRP A 943 -21.89 -13.25 -8.67
C TRP A 943 -22.69 -12.77 -9.89
N LEU A 944 -22.08 -12.04 -10.83
CA LEU A 944 -22.79 -11.38 -11.94
C LEU A 944 -22.87 -12.21 -13.23
N PHE A 945 -21.85 -13.00 -13.54
CA PHE A 945 -21.73 -13.62 -14.88
C PHE A 945 -21.87 -15.13 -14.87
N GLU A 946 -21.26 -15.81 -13.89
CA GLU A 946 -21.21 -17.29 -13.86
C GLU A 946 -22.32 -17.91 -13.01
N GLY A 947 -23.22 -17.08 -12.44
CA GLY A 947 -24.43 -17.55 -11.73
C GLY A 947 -24.14 -18.43 -10.51
N LYS A 948 -22.95 -18.32 -9.91
CA LYS A 948 -22.57 -19.14 -8.76
C LYS A 948 -23.31 -18.65 -7.51
N LYS A 949 -23.87 -19.59 -6.74
CA LYS A 949 -24.52 -19.27 -5.46
C LYS A 949 -23.44 -18.96 -4.42
N MET A 950 -23.37 -17.72 -3.95
CA MET A 950 -22.41 -17.28 -2.91
C MET A 950 -22.76 -17.81 -1.51
N GLY A 951 -23.98 -18.31 -1.31
CA GLY A 951 -24.49 -18.68 0.02
C GLY A 951 -24.76 -17.44 0.88
N ARG A 952 -24.93 -17.66 2.19
CA ARG A 952 -25.10 -16.57 3.16
C ARG A 952 -23.74 -15.91 3.40
N LEU A 953 -23.67 -14.59 3.23
CA LEU A 953 -22.48 -13.80 3.52
C LEU A 953 -22.66 -13.11 4.87
N ARG A 954 -21.60 -13.02 5.65
CA ARG A 954 -21.59 -12.30 6.93
C ARG A 954 -20.67 -11.10 6.85
N PHE A 955 -21.16 -9.96 7.29
CA PHE A 955 -20.42 -8.73 7.43
C PHE A 955 -20.09 -8.51 8.90
N ARG A 956 -18.81 -8.38 9.24
CA ARG A 956 -18.35 -8.04 10.58
C ARG A 956 -17.92 -6.57 10.63
N VAL A 957 -18.50 -5.81 11.55
CA VAL A 957 -18.20 -4.39 11.77
C VAL A 957 -16.78 -4.24 12.33
N ARG A 958 -15.95 -3.44 11.65
CA ARG A 958 -14.59 -3.07 12.07
C ARG A 958 -14.50 -1.62 12.52
N ALA A 959 -15.29 -0.74 11.92
CA ALA A 959 -15.38 0.66 12.28
C ALA A 959 -16.78 1.21 12.00
N ILE A 960 -17.15 2.22 12.77
CA ILE A 960 -18.39 2.97 12.62
C ILE A 960 -18.01 4.37 12.18
N TRP A 961 -18.72 4.89 11.18
CA TRP A 961 -18.50 6.24 10.66
C TRP A 961 -19.84 6.93 10.45
N ALA A 962 -19.85 8.26 10.31
CA ALA A 962 -21.08 9.06 10.41
C ALA A 962 -22.21 8.67 9.42
N ARG A 963 -21.89 7.97 8.32
CA ARG A 963 -22.84 7.59 7.26
C ARG A 963 -22.97 6.06 7.07
N GLY A 964 -22.45 5.24 7.97
CA GLY A 964 -22.61 3.79 7.88
C GLY A 964 -21.60 2.98 8.69
N LEU A 965 -21.34 1.76 8.22
CA LEU A 965 -20.42 0.81 8.83
C LEU A 965 -19.34 0.40 7.83
N LEU A 966 -18.11 0.25 8.32
CA LEU A 966 -16.99 -0.32 7.58
C LEU A 966 -16.63 -1.65 8.22
N GLY A 967 -16.36 -2.66 7.40
CA GLY A 967 -16.16 -4.01 7.88
C GLY A 967 -15.55 -4.93 6.85
N GLN A 968 -15.63 -6.22 7.12
CA GLN A 968 -15.12 -7.27 6.25
C GLN A 968 -16.17 -8.36 6.09
N LEU A 969 -16.20 -8.97 4.91
CA LEU A 969 -16.97 -10.18 4.66
C LEU A 969 -16.22 -11.39 5.20
N ASP A 970 -16.97 -12.37 5.68
CA ASP A 970 -16.45 -13.70 6.05
C ASP A 970 -15.87 -14.47 4.86
N LEU A 971 -16.22 -14.08 3.64
CA LEU A 971 -15.64 -14.58 2.41
C LEU A 971 -14.32 -13.86 2.10
N PHE A 972 -13.20 -14.53 2.37
CA PHE A 972 -11.83 -14.09 2.08
C PHE A 972 -11.42 -12.75 2.72
N ASP A 973 -12.00 -12.37 3.86
CA ASP A 973 -11.74 -11.09 4.54
C ASP A 973 -11.92 -9.86 3.60
N VAL A 974 -12.79 -9.96 2.58
CA VAL A 974 -13.01 -8.88 1.59
C VAL A 974 -13.54 -7.63 2.31
N PRO A 975 -12.89 -6.46 2.16
CA PRO A 975 -13.40 -5.21 2.69
C PRO A 975 -14.79 -4.90 2.12
N ALA A 976 -15.71 -4.52 2.99
CA ALA A 976 -17.05 -4.14 2.62
C ALA A 976 -17.52 -2.90 3.37
N ARG A 977 -18.48 -2.18 2.77
CA ARG A 977 -19.21 -1.07 3.39
C ARG A 977 -20.71 -1.33 3.42
N LEU A 978 -21.33 -0.86 4.50
CA LEU A 978 -22.76 -0.97 4.73
C LEU A 978 -23.28 0.42 5.11
N ASP A 979 -23.88 1.11 4.14
CA ASP A 979 -24.36 2.49 4.31
C ASP A 979 -25.66 2.53 5.13
N VAL A 980 -26.10 3.72 5.55
CA VAL A 980 -27.38 3.89 6.28
C VAL A 980 -28.56 3.28 5.52
N GLU A 981 -28.64 3.46 4.20
CA GLU A 981 -29.67 2.82 3.38
C GLU A 981 -29.52 1.30 3.36
N GLY A 982 -28.27 0.82 3.33
CA GLY A 982 -27.91 -0.60 3.40
C GLY A 982 -28.28 -1.25 4.73
N LEU A 983 -28.41 -0.51 5.84
CA LEU A 983 -28.92 -1.04 7.11
C LEU A 983 -30.40 -1.44 7.03
N GLY A 984 -31.16 -0.91 6.07
CA GLY A 984 -32.54 -1.33 5.81
C GLY A 984 -33.49 -1.21 7.00
N GLY A 985 -33.17 -0.35 7.98
CA GLY A 985 -33.92 -0.23 9.23
C GLY A 985 -33.74 -1.39 10.23
N ILE A 986 -32.84 -2.33 9.97
CA ILE A 986 -32.60 -3.50 10.83
C ILE A 986 -32.00 -3.11 12.18
N ARG A 987 -31.10 -2.12 12.18
CA ARG A 987 -30.47 -1.58 13.39
C ARG A 987 -30.13 -0.11 13.16
N LEU A 988 -30.26 0.71 14.20
CA LEU A 988 -29.80 2.09 14.15
C LEU A 988 -28.28 2.14 14.24
N LEU A 989 -27.67 3.08 13.53
CA LEU A 989 -26.22 3.27 13.53
C LEU A 989 -25.68 3.48 14.96
N LYS A 990 -26.38 4.29 15.76
CA LYS A 990 -26.04 4.56 17.18
C LYS A 990 -26.06 3.34 18.09
N ASP A 991 -26.81 2.30 17.72
CA ASP A 991 -26.97 1.08 18.52
C ASP A 991 -26.00 -0.01 18.05
N THR A 992 -25.32 0.19 16.92
CA THR A 992 -24.32 -0.76 16.39
C THR A 992 -22.99 -0.59 17.13
N LYS A 993 -22.30 -1.71 17.37
CA LYS A 993 -20.98 -1.75 18.03
C LYS A 993 -19.93 -2.36 17.11
N ILE A 994 -18.65 -2.04 17.34
CA ILE A 994 -17.55 -2.74 16.68
C ILE A 994 -17.59 -4.22 17.08
N GLY A 995 -17.43 -5.12 16.11
CA GLY A 995 -17.55 -6.57 16.31
C GLY A 995 -18.94 -7.14 16.05
N ASP A 996 -19.97 -6.31 15.88
CA ASP A 996 -21.30 -6.74 15.45
C ASP A 996 -21.24 -7.46 14.08
N GLU A 997 -22.05 -8.51 13.94
CA GLU A 997 -22.20 -9.27 12.69
C GLU A 997 -23.59 -9.10 12.09
N PHE A 998 -23.63 -9.01 10.75
CA PHE A 998 -24.85 -8.94 9.95
C PHE A 998 -24.82 -10.03 8.88
N GLU A 999 -25.94 -10.71 8.64
CA GLU A 999 -26.16 -11.43 7.39
C GLU A 999 -26.44 -10.39 6.30
N VAL A 1000 -25.72 -10.49 5.19
CA VAL A 1000 -25.74 -9.47 4.13
C VAL A 1000 -25.84 -10.08 2.72
N GLU A 1001 -26.25 -9.24 1.77
CA GLU A 1001 -26.13 -9.53 0.34
C GLU A 1001 -25.28 -8.46 -0.37
N LEU A 1002 -24.68 -8.84 -1.50
CA LEU A 1002 -23.88 -7.95 -2.34
C LEU A 1002 -24.79 -7.00 -3.11
N VAL A 1003 -24.46 -5.71 -3.10
CA VAL A 1003 -25.10 -4.65 -3.88
C VAL A 1003 -24.19 -4.19 -5.02
N ASP A 1004 -22.90 -4.03 -4.73
CA ASP A 1004 -21.89 -3.66 -5.71
C ASP A 1004 -20.51 -4.21 -5.33
N VAL A 1005 -19.65 -4.45 -6.32
CA VAL A 1005 -18.27 -4.91 -6.14
C VAL A 1005 -17.35 -4.08 -7.03
N ASN A 1006 -16.61 -3.15 -6.43
CA ASN A 1006 -15.80 -2.20 -7.19
C ASN A 1006 -14.30 -2.48 -6.99
N VAL A 1007 -13.70 -3.11 -8.01
CA VAL A 1007 -12.27 -3.49 -8.03
C VAL A 1007 -11.36 -2.26 -7.93
N TYR A 1008 -11.72 -1.15 -8.60
CA TYR A 1008 -10.91 0.07 -8.59
C TYR A 1008 -10.77 0.67 -7.18
N SER A 1009 -11.88 0.73 -6.44
CA SER A 1009 -11.92 1.21 -5.05
C SER A 1009 -11.49 0.16 -4.02
N ARG A 1010 -11.30 -1.11 -4.44
CA ARG A 1010 -10.96 -2.27 -3.61
C ARG A 1010 -11.95 -2.54 -2.47
N ASN A 1011 -13.24 -2.33 -2.72
CA ASN A 1011 -14.30 -2.46 -1.71
C ASN A 1011 -15.58 -3.07 -2.32
N ALA A 1012 -16.40 -3.69 -1.48
CA ALA A 1012 -17.75 -4.16 -1.80
C ALA A 1012 -18.81 -3.34 -1.05
N ILE A 1013 -19.97 -3.13 -1.66
CA ILE A 1013 -21.14 -2.53 -1.01
C ILE A 1013 -22.11 -3.65 -0.68
N VAL A 1014 -22.59 -3.68 0.55
CA VAL A 1014 -23.54 -4.69 1.02
C VAL A 1014 -24.79 -4.09 1.64
N ARG A 1015 -25.86 -4.87 1.63
CA ARG A 1015 -27.12 -4.58 2.31
C ARG A 1015 -27.38 -5.61 3.40
N ALA A 1016 -27.77 -5.14 4.58
CA ALA A 1016 -28.15 -5.99 5.69
C ALA A 1016 -29.47 -6.71 5.41
N LEU A 1017 -29.48 -8.01 5.69
CA LEU A 1017 -30.65 -8.88 5.68
C LEU A 1017 -31.11 -9.21 7.09
N GLN A 1018 -30.16 -9.45 8.01
CA GLN A 1018 -30.43 -9.78 9.40
C GLN A 1018 -29.27 -9.35 10.31
N TYR A 1019 -29.57 -8.90 11.54
CA TYR A 1019 -28.57 -8.71 12.58
C TYR A 1019 -28.32 -10.04 13.32
N LEU A 1020 -27.05 -10.43 13.47
CA LEU A 1020 -26.64 -11.72 14.03
C LEU A 1020 -26.12 -11.62 15.48
N GLY A 1021 -25.93 -10.42 16.02
CA GLY A 1021 -25.33 -10.20 17.35
C GLY A 1021 -23.88 -9.70 17.28
N GLY A 1022 -23.35 -9.27 18.42
CA GLY A 1022 -21.92 -9.08 18.61
C GLY A 1022 -21.30 -10.40 19.05
N GLY A 1023 -20.29 -10.89 18.33
CA GLY A 1023 -19.48 -11.99 18.85
C GLY A 1023 -18.72 -11.47 20.08
N ASP A 1024 -18.88 -12.10 21.24
CA ASP A 1024 -17.97 -11.92 22.36
C ASP A 1024 -16.55 -12.23 21.83
N GLY A 1025 -15.74 -11.18 21.69
CA GLY A 1025 -14.39 -11.23 21.11
C GLY A 1025 -13.39 -11.93 21.99
#